data_AF-A0A2N2PVL5-F1
#
_entry.id   AF-A0A2N2PVL5-F1
#
_cell.length_a   1.000
_cell.length_b   1.000
_cell.length_c   1.000
_cell.angle_alpha   90.00
_cell.angle_beta   90.00
_cell.angle_gamma   90.00
#
_symmetry.space_group_name_H-M   'P 1'
#
loop_
_entity.id
_entity.type
_entity.pdbx_description
1 polymer ?
#
loop_
_entity_poly.entity_id
_entity_poly.type
_entity_poly.pdbx_seq_one_letter_code
_entity_poly.pdbx_strand_id
1 'polypeptide(L)'
;MSQTHDDQSIQARIAALEQELAELRQRQAATQGGARVEGDVDTQGGDFIGRDQHITYTGEEPPDDLLAAYYRCLAAECRRLPLGMIDKEFLRTSQGATADRHDVPLPDVYVDLDVVTPAEERARDGRAWAMRLMRGEGEDRTPLLEALSKDEMTKVVLLGDAGSGKTTFANYLTYLLAEGSEALPAPLTAPQRRLLPVRLVLREVAARHIPADAERGEAEMLWNALRDDIARHLGKPAAEKLFPYLQRRLMNDGGLILLDGLDEVPEARQRRRVLLEAVARLAHALGAARFVVTARPYAYADPDWRLPGFATLALAPFSEAQVGRFIERWYQAVRPALGWNAETARAKGERLRSALNERPYLGDLASRPLLLTLMATLHSSWGQLPEDRADLYEETTKLLLGRWQRAREVRGPDGEPVVEPGITEALGAGEDRLRAALETLALAVHERQRGSPEQDEGPADISEGDLLVAFKPLLGALAPDTLLAYLRDRAGLIVARDEGVYAFPHRSFQEYLAACCLANQPDFAEQLQKRVYADPIWWREACLLGVGKARQGGLGAAVHVVGTLLPAEPGDVAEPCAAHWQAAALTGQALVELRLWEKSEGQPHFEALLRRTRRWLVRLLEEGQLSPRERADAGDVLGRLGDPRPGVGTLIAGEREQPDILWVEAPAGEFTMGTPEGDKMAYDDEHPAHTLSLPDFYISRYPITNAQFGPFLADGGYDTEAYWTPEGWAWRHGAEPDPSPYQDIDQATQKSIAEWLAGRPAERRHRPFWWGDPKWGAATRPVVGVSWYEALAYCRWLAARWRTANLPIRVWRAGQIESAAFNAADLSFRLPSEAEWEKAARGPTGRRWPWENDWEDDQANTEEAKLNETSPVGCFPGGASPCGALEMAGNVWEWTRSRWGRTQFYRPDYGYPYDSVDGREDLNGPDP
;
A
#
# COMPACT_ATOMS: atom_id res chain seq x y z
N MET A 1 76.19 53.40 27.54
CA MET A 1 74.80 53.87 27.36
C MET A 1 74.38 53.49 25.95
N SER A 2 73.91 52.26 25.68
CA SER A 2 72.48 52.03 25.45
C SER A 2 72.12 50.52 25.32
N GLN A 3 72.95 49.59 25.82
CA GLN A 3 72.70 48.15 25.60
C GLN A 3 72.72 47.27 26.86
N THR A 4 73.17 47.76 28.02
CA THR A 4 73.16 46.97 29.27
C THR A 4 71.92 47.19 30.14
N HIS A 5 71.07 48.17 29.80
CA HIS A 5 69.84 48.46 30.57
C HIS A 5 68.60 47.71 30.05
N ASP A 6 68.61 47.27 28.79
CA ASP A 6 67.50 46.52 28.18
C ASP A 6 67.53 45.03 28.56
N ASP A 7 68.71 44.42 28.69
CA ASP A 7 68.81 42.99 29.02
C ASP A 7 68.39 42.68 30.47
N GLN A 8 68.66 43.59 31.42
CA GLN A 8 68.17 43.46 32.80
C GLN A 8 66.67 43.71 32.91
N SER A 9 66.10 44.57 32.07
CA SER A 9 64.66 44.83 32.00
C SER A 9 63.92 43.62 31.44
N ILE A 10 64.46 42.99 30.39
CA ILE A 10 63.87 41.81 29.75
C ILE A 10 64.00 40.57 30.65
N GLN A 11 65.16 40.35 31.29
CA GLN A 11 65.33 39.25 32.25
C GLN A 11 64.42 39.40 33.48
N ALA A 12 64.22 40.62 33.98
CA ALA A 12 63.27 40.87 35.07
C ALA A 12 61.80 40.66 34.64
N ARG A 13 61.46 40.99 33.39
CA ARG A 13 60.13 40.76 32.81
C ARG A 13 59.85 39.28 32.59
N ILE A 14 60.84 38.51 32.15
CA ILE A 14 60.74 37.06 31.96
C ILE A 14 60.61 36.35 33.31
N ALA A 15 61.43 36.71 34.30
CA ALA A 15 61.31 36.15 35.65
C ALA A 15 59.96 36.46 36.32
N ALA A 16 59.43 37.67 36.11
CA ALA A 16 58.10 38.05 36.60
C ALA A 16 56.98 37.27 35.90
N LEU A 17 57.08 37.07 34.58
CA LEU A 17 56.10 36.28 33.81
C LEU A 17 56.17 34.78 34.13
N GLU A 18 57.36 34.24 34.40
CA GLU A 18 57.52 32.84 34.82
C GLU A 18 56.99 32.59 36.23
N GLN A 19 57.14 33.57 37.14
CA GLN A 19 56.55 33.52 38.48
C GLN A 19 55.03 33.67 38.45
N GLU A 20 54.50 34.57 37.60
CA GLU A 20 53.06 34.74 37.38
C GLU A 20 52.44 33.50 36.71
N LEU A 21 53.16 32.84 35.78
CA LEU A 21 52.74 31.59 35.15
C LEU A 21 52.81 30.39 36.11
N ALA A 22 53.78 30.36 37.03
CA ALA A 22 53.88 29.35 38.08
C ALA A 22 52.76 29.49 39.12
N GLU A 23 52.42 30.72 39.52
CA GLU A 23 51.28 31.00 40.41
C GLU A 23 49.93 30.72 39.75
N LEU A 24 49.78 31.02 38.44
CA LEU A 24 48.59 30.68 37.67
C LEU A 24 48.41 29.15 37.51
N ARG A 25 49.50 28.40 37.33
CA ARG A 25 49.48 26.93 37.26
C ARG A 25 49.20 26.28 38.62
N GLN A 26 49.70 26.86 39.72
CA GLN A 26 49.36 26.40 41.08
C GLN A 26 47.89 26.67 41.43
N ARG A 27 47.30 27.77 40.93
CA ARG A 27 45.86 28.05 41.07
C ARG A 27 44.99 27.18 40.16
N GLN A 28 45.52 26.70 39.03
CA GLN A 28 44.83 25.78 38.12
C GLN A 28 44.68 24.35 38.69
N ALA A 29 45.50 23.96 39.67
CA ALA A 29 45.47 22.63 40.26
C ALA A 29 44.39 22.43 41.35
N ALA A 30 43.68 23.50 41.75
CA ALA A 30 42.74 23.45 42.88
C ALA A 30 41.25 23.39 42.49
N THR A 31 40.90 23.37 41.21
CA THR A 31 39.52 23.18 40.76
C THR A 31 39.46 22.25 39.55
N GLN A 32 38.98 21.02 39.77
CA GLN A 32 38.55 20.16 38.67
C GLN A 32 37.26 20.75 38.08
N GLY A 33 37.36 21.41 36.93
CA GLY A 33 36.22 21.90 36.15
C GLY A 33 36.35 23.38 35.79
N GLY A 34 36.66 23.66 34.53
CA GLY A 34 36.98 25.00 34.05
C GLY A 34 35.79 25.95 33.94
N ALA A 35 35.90 27.11 34.60
CA ALA A 35 35.27 28.37 34.21
C ALA A 35 36.13 29.53 34.75
N ARG A 36 36.21 30.64 34.01
CA ARG A 36 36.94 31.87 34.39
C ARG A 36 35.95 33.04 34.40
N VAL A 37 35.94 33.83 35.46
CA VAL A 37 35.16 35.08 35.58
C VAL A 37 36.14 36.22 35.83
N GLU A 38 36.10 37.28 35.03
CA GLU A 38 36.87 38.51 35.25
C GLU A 38 35.91 39.64 35.67
N GLY A 39 36.00 40.07 36.93
CA GLY A 39 35.21 41.16 37.54
C GLY A 39 34.81 40.87 39.00
N ASP A 40 34.63 41.91 39.82
CA ASP A 40 34.13 41.80 41.20
C ASP A 40 32.65 41.35 41.20
N VAL A 41 32.36 40.23 41.86
CA VAL A 41 31.02 39.62 41.96
C VAL A 41 30.44 39.88 43.34
N ASP A 42 29.30 40.55 43.40
CA ASP A 42 28.44 40.63 44.59
C ASP A 42 27.51 39.40 44.63
N THR A 43 27.55 38.64 45.72
CA THR A 43 26.89 37.33 45.86
C THR A 43 25.52 37.39 46.56
N GLN A 44 24.83 38.54 46.56
CA GLN A 44 23.47 38.65 47.09
C GLN A 44 22.43 38.84 45.97
N GLY A 45 22.06 37.72 45.35
CA GLY A 45 21.06 37.65 44.27
C GLY A 45 21.62 36.83 43.12
N GLY A 46 21.50 35.50 43.21
CA GLY A 46 22.12 34.59 42.26
C GLY A 46 21.51 34.69 40.87
N ASP A 47 22.24 35.29 39.94
CA ASP A 47 22.11 35.09 38.50
C ASP A 47 23.53 35.07 37.89
N PHE A 48 23.91 33.93 37.31
CA PHE A 48 25.11 33.77 36.49
C PHE A 48 24.70 33.41 35.06
N ILE A 49 25.09 34.22 34.07
CA ILE A 49 24.77 33.98 32.65
C ILE A 49 26.04 33.49 31.94
N GLY A 50 26.08 32.19 31.64
CA GLY A 50 26.97 31.61 30.63
C GLY A 50 26.16 31.25 29.38
N ARG A 51 26.65 31.61 28.19
CA ARG A 51 25.94 31.47 26.88
C ARG A 51 25.52 30.05 26.47
N ASP A 52 25.77 29.02 27.27
CA ASP A 52 25.44 27.62 26.95
C ASP A 52 25.11 26.76 28.20
N GLN A 53 24.72 27.35 29.34
CA GLN A 53 24.33 26.56 30.52
C GLN A 53 22.85 26.72 30.89
N HIS A 54 22.15 25.59 30.91
CA HIS A 54 20.73 25.45 31.26
C HIS A 54 20.47 26.03 32.66
N ILE A 55 19.71 27.13 32.72
CA ILE A 55 19.28 27.74 33.97
C ILE A 55 18.18 26.84 34.56
N THR A 56 18.47 26.17 35.67
CA THR A 56 17.43 25.51 36.48
C THR A 56 16.80 26.55 37.40
N TYR A 57 15.54 26.92 37.14
CA TYR A 57 14.82 27.84 38.02
C TYR A 57 14.55 27.20 39.40
N THR A 58 15.03 27.82 40.46
CA THR A 58 14.75 27.45 41.85
C THR A 58 13.39 28.03 42.30
N GLY A 59 12.29 27.50 41.75
CA GLY A 59 10.92 27.78 42.24
C GLY A 59 10.43 26.77 43.28
N GLU A 60 9.46 27.18 44.11
CA GLU A 60 8.67 26.32 45.00
C GLU A 60 7.87 25.27 44.19
N GLU A 61 7.47 24.15 44.82
CA GLU A 61 6.57 23.18 44.16
C GLU A 61 5.25 23.86 43.77
N PRO A 62 4.76 23.68 42.53
CA PRO A 62 3.46 24.21 42.14
C PRO A 62 2.38 23.49 42.94
N PRO A 63 1.24 24.14 43.24
CA PRO A 63 0.08 23.44 43.76
C PRO A 63 -0.26 22.23 42.88
N ASP A 64 -0.53 21.07 43.49
CA ASP A 64 -0.90 19.82 42.79
C ASP A 64 -2.01 20.05 41.74
N ASP A 65 -2.92 20.97 42.02
CA ASP A 65 -4.02 21.39 41.16
C ASP A 65 -3.55 21.93 39.79
N LEU A 66 -2.39 22.60 39.71
CA LEU A 66 -1.84 23.15 38.46
C LEU A 66 -1.28 22.06 37.55
N LEU A 67 -0.55 21.09 38.11
CA LEU A 67 -0.03 19.96 37.34
C LEU A 67 -1.19 19.07 36.85
N ALA A 68 -2.18 18.84 37.70
CA ALA A 68 -3.40 18.14 37.32
C ALA A 68 -4.20 18.91 36.24
N ALA A 69 -4.23 20.24 36.31
CA ALA A 69 -4.85 21.07 35.28
C ALA A 69 -4.11 20.98 33.94
N TYR A 70 -2.78 20.99 33.95
CA TYR A 70 -1.96 20.78 32.76
C TYR A 70 -2.28 19.45 32.07
N TYR A 71 -2.31 18.35 32.85
CA TYR A 71 -2.67 17.04 32.31
C TYR A 71 -4.09 16.97 31.76
N ARG A 72 -5.08 17.57 32.44
CA ARG A 72 -6.45 17.64 31.90
C ARG A 72 -6.51 18.40 30.58
N CYS A 73 -5.75 19.49 30.42
CA CYS A 73 -5.67 20.23 29.18
C CYS A 73 -5.05 19.39 28.06
N LEU A 74 -3.91 18.74 28.31
CA LEU A 74 -3.25 17.85 27.34
C LEU A 74 -4.16 16.69 26.93
N ALA A 75 -4.80 16.03 27.89
CA ALA A 75 -5.74 14.95 27.62
C ALA A 75 -6.93 15.43 26.79
N ALA A 76 -7.53 16.59 27.12
CA ALA A 76 -8.66 17.14 26.38
C ALA A 76 -8.31 17.49 24.92
N GLU A 77 -7.11 18.03 24.67
CA GLU A 77 -6.63 18.31 23.32
C GLU A 77 -6.37 17.02 22.54
N CYS A 78 -5.62 16.10 23.16
CA CYS A 78 -5.13 14.89 22.49
C CYS A 78 -6.17 13.78 22.37
N ARG A 79 -7.31 13.87 23.07
CA ARG A 79 -8.43 12.91 22.96
C ARG A 79 -9.16 12.99 21.62
N ARG A 80 -8.99 14.06 20.85
CA ARG A 80 -9.72 14.28 19.59
C ARG A 80 -9.12 13.45 18.46
N LEU A 81 -9.93 12.61 17.82
CA LEU A 81 -9.55 11.96 16.57
C LEU A 81 -9.74 12.95 15.40
N PRO A 82 -8.69 13.29 14.64
CA PRO A 82 -8.86 13.98 13.37
C PRO A 82 -9.78 13.14 12.47
N LEU A 83 -10.90 13.73 12.08
CA LEU A 83 -11.93 13.08 11.28
C LEU A 83 -12.89 12.08 11.94
N GLY A 84 -12.82 11.91 13.25
CA GLY A 84 -13.75 11.09 14.02
C GLY A 84 -15.14 11.69 14.25
N MET A 85 -15.76 12.42 13.31
CA MET A 85 -17.10 12.98 13.54
C MET A 85 -18.17 12.14 12.87
N ILE A 86 -19.26 11.88 13.58
CA ILE A 86 -20.47 11.28 13.02
C ILE A 86 -21.52 12.37 12.89
N ASP A 87 -21.95 12.61 11.66
CA ASP A 87 -23.07 13.50 11.40
C ASP A 87 -24.39 12.71 11.34
N LYS A 88 -25.33 13.03 12.23
CA LYS A 88 -26.70 12.49 12.20
C LYS A 88 -27.54 13.13 11.08
N GLU A 89 -27.14 14.29 10.55
CA GLU A 89 -27.87 15.06 9.55
C GLU A 89 -27.77 14.41 8.14
N PHE A 90 -26.68 13.70 7.84
CA PHE A 90 -26.55 12.91 6.60
C PHE A 90 -27.53 11.74 6.51
N LEU A 91 -28.18 11.34 7.61
CA LEU A 91 -29.26 10.35 7.63
C LEU A 91 -30.64 10.97 7.33
N ARG A 92 -30.74 12.30 7.22
CA ARG A 92 -32.00 13.03 7.00
C ARG A 92 -31.87 13.98 5.82
N THR A 93 -32.21 13.49 4.63
CA THR A 93 -32.82 14.38 3.63
C THR A 93 -34.06 15.01 4.26
N SER A 94 -34.14 16.33 4.22
CA SER A 94 -35.25 17.23 4.59
C SER A 94 -35.06 18.07 5.86
N GLN A 95 -34.95 19.38 5.57
CA GLN A 95 -35.13 20.60 6.36
C GLN A 95 -35.40 20.47 7.86
N GLY A 96 -34.52 21.12 8.65
CA GLY A 96 -34.88 21.77 9.91
C GLY A 96 -34.89 20.85 11.13
N ALA A 97 -33.71 20.51 11.67
CA ALA A 97 -33.57 20.09 13.05
C ALA A 97 -32.19 20.46 13.58
N THR A 98 -32.12 20.93 14.83
CA THR A 98 -30.90 21.29 15.56
C THR A 98 -29.93 20.11 15.64
N ALA A 99 -28.67 20.32 15.26
CA ALA A 99 -27.67 19.28 15.04
C ALA A 99 -27.11 18.68 16.35
N ASP A 100 -27.58 17.50 16.75
CA ASP A 100 -26.91 16.66 17.76
C ASP A 100 -25.77 15.87 17.09
N ARG A 101 -24.55 16.41 17.13
CA ARG A 101 -23.33 15.83 16.53
C ARG A 101 -22.50 15.09 17.60
N HIS A 102 -21.85 13.98 17.24
CA HIS A 102 -20.99 13.21 18.15
C HIS A 102 -19.56 13.05 17.62
N ASP A 103 -18.59 13.38 18.46
CA ASP A 103 -17.16 13.10 18.24
C ASP A 103 -16.80 11.71 18.75
N VAL A 104 -16.07 10.96 17.95
CA VAL A 104 -15.45 9.66 18.25
C VAL A 104 -14.10 9.93 18.93
N PRO A 105 -13.92 9.53 20.21
CA PRO A 105 -12.66 9.74 20.91
C PRO A 105 -11.53 8.92 20.27
N LEU A 106 -10.37 9.54 20.06
CA LEU A 106 -9.15 8.86 19.61
C LEU A 106 -8.81 7.58 20.40
N PRO A 107 -8.82 7.58 21.75
CA PRO A 107 -8.44 6.38 22.50
C PRO A 107 -9.36 5.18 22.26
N ASP A 108 -10.62 5.42 21.90
CA ASP A 108 -11.60 4.36 21.68
C ASP A 108 -11.39 3.63 20.35
N VAL A 109 -10.67 4.26 19.41
CA VAL A 109 -10.49 3.78 18.03
C VAL A 109 -9.04 3.61 17.60
N TYR A 110 -8.08 4.11 18.38
CA TYR A 110 -6.66 3.99 18.07
C TYR A 110 -6.25 2.52 17.92
N VAL A 111 -5.42 2.23 16.93
CA VAL A 111 -4.75 0.94 16.72
C VAL A 111 -3.26 1.22 16.66
N ASP A 112 -2.48 0.43 17.40
CA ASP A 112 -1.01 0.60 17.42
C ASP A 112 -0.44 0.45 16.01
N LEU A 113 0.49 1.34 15.66
CA LEU A 113 1.12 1.38 14.35
C LEU A 113 2.26 0.35 14.33
N ASP A 114 2.57 -0.22 13.18
CA ASP A 114 3.76 -1.06 13.03
C ASP A 114 4.92 -0.22 12.50
N VAL A 115 6.13 -0.54 12.92
CA VAL A 115 7.37 0.02 12.40
C VAL A 115 8.29 -1.07 11.89
N VAL A 116 9.14 -0.69 10.95
CA VAL A 116 10.27 -1.48 10.49
C VAL A 116 11.57 -0.76 10.82
N THR A 117 12.58 -1.53 11.23
CA THR A 117 13.92 -0.99 11.47
C THR A 117 14.65 -0.94 10.12
N PRO A 118 15.23 0.20 9.72
CA PRO A 118 16.04 0.27 8.51
C PRO A 118 17.24 -0.70 8.57
N ALA A 119 17.37 -1.64 7.62
CA ALA A 119 18.55 -2.49 7.50
C ALA A 119 19.83 -1.67 7.24
N GLU A 120 21.00 -2.19 7.61
CA GLU A 120 22.31 -1.53 7.47
C GLU A 120 22.73 -1.26 6.00
N GLU A 121 22.01 -1.79 4.99
CA GLU A 121 22.18 -1.53 3.54
C GLU A 121 21.87 -0.07 3.10
N ARG A 122 21.88 0.86 4.04
CA ARG A 122 21.69 2.32 3.89
C ARG A 122 22.69 3.03 2.95
N ALA A 123 23.75 2.36 2.49
CA ALA A 123 24.90 3.04 1.90
C ALA A 123 24.89 3.19 0.37
N ARG A 124 24.00 2.52 -0.39
CA ARG A 124 24.02 2.56 -1.87
C ARG A 124 22.89 3.35 -2.52
N ASP A 125 21.65 3.28 -2.03
CA ASP A 125 20.54 3.97 -2.67
C ASP A 125 19.34 4.22 -1.71
N GLY A 126 19.32 5.41 -1.09
CA GLY A 126 18.31 5.78 -0.08
C GLY A 126 16.88 5.92 -0.61
N ARG A 127 16.70 6.16 -1.92
CA ARG A 127 15.37 6.31 -2.55
C ARG A 127 14.70 4.96 -2.81
N ALA A 128 15.47 3.99 -3.31
CA ALA A 128 14.99 2.62 -3.54
C ALA A 128 14.51 1.95 -2.24
N TRP A 129 15.18 2.23 -1.12
CA TRP A 129 14.78 1.74 0.20
C TRP A 129 13.48 2.38 0.69
N ALA A 130 13.31 3.70 0.55
CA ALA A 130 12.05 4.38 0.91
C ALA A 130 10.86 3.82 0.11
N MET A 131 11.09 3.48 -1.17
CA MET A 131 10.11 2.83 -2.05
C MET A 131 9.74 1.40 -1.60
N ARG A 132 10.69 0.58 -1.14
CA ARG A 132 10.39 -0.74 -0.57
C ARG A 132 9.56 -0.64 0.70
N LEU A 133 9.87 0.34 1.53
CA LEU A 133 9.18 0.60 2.80
C LEU A 133 7.74 1.07 2.57
N MET A 134 7.52 1.90 1.55
CA MET A 134 6.20 2.29 1.05
C MET A 134 5.36 1.10 0.58
N ARG A 135 6.01 0.05 0.03
CA ARG A 135 5.36 -1.19 -0.43
C ARG A 135 5.17 -2.22 0.68
N GLY A 136 5.70 -1.97 1.88
CA GLY A 136 5.62 -2.90 3.01
C GLY A 136 6.46 -4.17 2.83
N GLU A 137 7.50 -4.12 1.97
CA GLU A 137 8.44 -5.20 1.71
C GLU A 137 9.50 -5.24 2.84
N GLY A 138 9.40 -6.20 3.75
CA GLY A 138 10.35 -6.47 4.83
C GLY A 138 9.80 -7.51 5.83
N GLU A 139 10.63 -8.48 6.22
CA GLU A 139 10.18 -9.67 6.97
C GLU A 139 9.92 -9.43 8.48
N ASP A 140 10.41 -8.33 9.08
CA ASP A 140 10.24 -8.04 10.52
C ASP A 140 9.50 -6.72 10.79
N ARG A 141 8.18 -6.81 11.04
CA ARG A 141 7.36 -5.70 11.56
C ARG A 141 7.32 -5.76 13.10
N THR A 142 7.44 -4.62 13.77
CA THR A 142 7.31 -4.52 15.23
C THR A 142 6.26 -3.47 15.59
N PRO A 143 5.33 -3.73 16.52
CA PRO A 143 4.44 -2.70 17.04
C PRO A 143 5.23 -1.49 17.59
N LEU A 144 4.79 -0.28 17.28
CA LEU A 144 5.51 0.95 17.61
C LEU A 144 5.66 1.16 19.12
N LEU A 145 4.63 0.85 19.91
CA LEU A 145 4.72 0.93 21.37
C LEU A 145 5.73 -0.07 21.94
N GLU A 146 5.89 -1.24 21.32
CA GLU A 146 6.91 -2.22 21.69
C GLU A 146 8.31 -1.76 21.29
N ALA A 147 8.47 -1.21 20.09
CA ALA A 147 9.75 -0.65 19.65
C ALA A 147 10.21 0.47 20.61
N LEU A 148 9.29 1.36 21.01
CA LEU A 148 9.58 2.46 21.92
C LEU A 148 9.72 2.04 23.39
N SER A 149 9.31 0.84 23.78
CA SER A 149 9.47 0.37 25.17
C SER A 149 10.86 -0.18 25.46
N LYS A 150 11.69 -0.43 24.43
CA LYS A 150 13.08 -0.85 24.60
C LYS A 150 13.90 0.23 25.32
N ASP A 151 14.81 -0.18 26.20
CA ASP A 151 15.61 0.76 27.00
C ASP A 151 16.65 1.52 26.17
N GLU A 152 17.17 0.91 25.09
CA GLU A 152 18.04 1.61 24.13
C GLU A 152 17.32 2.66 23.29
N MET A 153 15.98 2.59 23.15
CA MET A 153 15.18 3.47 22.30
C MET A 153 14.78 4.76 23.03
N THR A 154 15.78 5.55 23.42
CA THR A 154 15.58 6.83 24.13
C THR A 154 15.44 8.03 23.20
N LYS A 155 16.04 8.00 22.00
CA LYS A 155 16.00 9.11 21.03
C LYS A 155 15.63 8.56 19.66
N VAL A 156 14.42 8.85 19.19
CA VAL A 156 13.86 8.24 17.98
C VAL A 156 13.35 9.32 17.02
N VAL A 157 13.62 9.14 15.73
CA VAL A 157 12.92 9.79 14.63
C VAL A 157 11.98 8.78 13.98
N LEU A 158 10.69 9.08 14.01
CA LEU A 158 9.62 8.29 13.41
C LEU A 158 9.28 8.84 12.01
N LEU A 159 9.64 8.07 10.99
CA LEU A 159 9.40 8.39 9.59
C LEU A 159 8.06 7.83 9.12
N GLY A 160 7.36 8.56 8.27
CA GLY A 160 6.19 8.04 7.55
C GLY A 160 5.54 9.11 6.67
N ASP A 161 4.69 8.72 5.74
CA ASP A 161 4.08 9.65 4.79
C ASP A 161 2.91 10.45 5.35
N ALA A 162 2.36 11.34 4.53
CA ALA A 162 1.12 12.04 4.84
C ALA A 162 0.00 11.01 5.13
N GLY A 163 -0.73 11.22 6.23
CA GLY A 163 -1.84 10.35 6.61
C GLY A 163 -1.44 8.98 7.19
N SER A 164 -0.14 8.70 7.39
CA SER A 164 0.34 7.45 8.01
C SER A 164 0.06 7.32 9.51
N GLY A 165 -0.38 8.40 10.16
CA GLY A 165 -0.78 8.40 11.57
C GLY A 165 0.27 8.93 12.56
N LYS A 166 1.37 9.55 12.12
CA LYS A 166 2.41 10.15 13.01
C LYS A 166 1.84 11.06 14.09
N THR A 167 1.13 12.13 13.70
CA THR A 167 0.47 13.06 14.64
C THR A 167 -0.60 12.37 15.48
N THR A 168 -1.34 11.41 14.90
CA THR A 168 -2.34 10.62 15.62
C THR A 168 -1.70 9.80 16.74
N PHE A 169 -0.54 9.20 16.49
CA PHE A 169 0.25 8.49 17.49
C PHE A 169 0.77 9.44 18.58
N ALA A 170 1.34 10.59 18.19
CA ALA A 170 1.82 11.58 19.16
C ALA A 170 0.69 12.06 20.10
N ASN A 171 -0.50 12.29 19.56
CA ASN A 171 -1.69 12.62 20.35
C ASN A 171 -2.10 11.46 21.26
N TYR A 172 -2.19 10.24 20.73
CA TYR A 172 -2.59 9.08 21.52
C TYR A 172 -1.65 8.84 22.70
N LEU A 173 -0.33 8.87 22.48
CA LEU A 173 0.66 8.66 23.54
C LEU A 173 0.63 9.78 24.59
N THR A 174 0.46 11.04 24.16
CA THR A 174 0.29 12.18 25.07
C THR A 174 -0.98 12.03 25.91
N TYR A 175 -2.11 11.66 25.30
CA TYR A 175 -3.38 11.42 25.99
C TYR A 175 -3.24 10.33 27.05
N LEU A 176 -2.65 9.19 26.68
CA LEU A 176 -2.45 8.04 27.56
C LEU A 176 -1.66 8.41 28.82
N LEU A 177 -0.56 9.16 28.66
CA LEU A 177 0.29 9.58 29.77
C LEU A 177 -0.39 10.66 30.63
N ALA A 178 -1.14 11.58 30.02
CA ALA A 178 -1.82 12.65 30.73
C ALA A 178 -3.01 12.16 31.57
N GLU A 179 -3.76 11.15 31.11
CA GLU A 179 -4.87 10.57 31.90
C GLU A 179 -4.40 9.67 33.03
N GLY A 180 -3.15 9.18 33.00
CA GLY A 180 -2.62 8.30 34.05
C GLY A 180 -3.36 6.96 34.18
N SER A 181 -4.00 6.49 33.10
CA SER A 181 -4.85 5.29 33.10
C SER A 181 -4.07 4.03 33.50
N GLU A 182 -4.58 3.26 34.47
CA GLU A 182 -4.04 1.93 34.80
C GLU A 182 -4.24 0.91 33.65
N ALA A 183 -5.17 1.18 32.73
CA ALA A 183 -5.51 0.35 31.57
C ALA A 183 -4.65 0.66 30.33
N LEU A 184 -3.32 0.73 30.50
CA LEU A 184 -2.37 0.96 29.41
C LEU A 184 -2.07 -0.34 28.64
N PRO A 185 -1.79 -0.27 27.32
CA PRO A 185 -1.35 -1.43 26.54
C PRO A 185 -0.09 -2.08 27.14
N ALA A 186 -0.03 -3.41 27.10
CA ALA A 186 1.02 -4.24 27.70
C ALA A 186 2.51 -3.88 27.38
N PRO A 187 2.88 -3.27 26.23
CA PRO A 187 4.30 -3.09 25.88
C PRO A 187 5.08 -2.09 26.75
N LEU A 188 4.43 -1.07 27.33
CA LEU A 188 5.12 -0.04 28.13
C LEU A 188 5.37 -0.53 29.56
N THR A 189 6.59 -0.38 30.07
CA THR A 189 6.95 -0.78 31.45
C THR A 189 6.44 0.21 32.50
N ALA A 190 6.26 -0.23 33.76
CA ALA A 190 5.75 0.64 34.83
C ALA A 190 6.48 2.00 35.00
N PRO A 191 7.82 2.09 34.83
CA PRO A 191 8.53 3.38 34.81
C PRO A 191 8.14 4.28 33.62
N GLN A 192 7.98 3.70 32.43
CA GLN A 192 7.60 4.42 31.21
C GLN A 192 6.17 4.97 31.26
N ARG A 193 5.31 4.35 32.06
CA ARG A 193 3.90 4.78 32.26
C ARG A 193 3.76 6.04 33.12
N ARG A 194 4.83 6.51 33.76
CA ARG A 194 4.82 7.69 34.67
C ARG A 194 5.62 8.87 34.12
N LEU A 195 6.07 8.78 32.86
CA LEU A 195 6.82 9.85 32.21
C LEU A 195 5.94 11.09 32.09
N LEU A 196 6.56 12.25 32.32
CA LEU A 196 5.94 13.55 32.06
C LEU A 196 5.84 13.74 30.53
N PRO A 197 4.64 13.79 29.92
CA PRO A 197 4.51 14.09 28.50
C PRO A 197 4.69 15.59 28.24
N VAL A 198 5.53 15.91 27.26
CA VAL A 198 5.66 17.23 26.64
C VAL A 198 5.49 17.05 25.14
N ARG A 199 4.56 17.78 24.53
CA ARG A 199 4.34 17.75 23.08
C ARG A 199 4.51 19.15 22.51
N LEU A 200 5.37 19.30 21.52
CA LEU A 200 5.58 20.56 20.79
C LEU A 200 5.44 20.31 19.29
N VAL A 201 4.71 21.20 18.62
CA VAL A 201 4.57 21.20 17.16
C VAL A 201 5.70 22.04 16.56
N LEU A 202 6.61 21.41 15.83
CA LEU A 202 7.89 22.01 15.43
C LEU A 202 7.75 23.22 14.51
N ARG A 203 6.76 23.24 13.61
CA ARG A 203 6.45 24.43 12.82
C ARG A 203 6.07 25.64 13.67
N GLU A 204 5.37 25.44 14.80
CA GLU A 204 5.01 26.53 15.72
C GLU A 204 6.21 27.01 16.51
N VAL A 205 7.07 26.08 16.93
CA VAL A 205 8.36 26.41 17.57
C VAL A 205 9.19 27.27 16.64
N ALA A 206 9.38 26.84 15.39
CA ALA A 206 10.15 27.56 14.40
C ALA A 206 9.57 28.95 14.10
N ALA A 207 8.25 29.07 14.01
CA ALA A 207 7.60 30.34 13.70
C ALA A 207 7.67 31.36 14.84
N ARG A 208 7.58 30.92 16.11
CA ARG A 208 7.44 31.82 17.27
C ARG A 208 8.72 31.98 18.09
N HIS A 209 9.60 30.98 18.08
CA HIS A 209 10.73 30.90 19.02
C HIS A 209 12.10 30.81 18.35
N ILE A 210 12.16 30.71 17.02
CA ILE A 210 13.41 30.81 16.28
C ILE A 210 13.52 32.21 15.65
N PRO A 211 14.43 33.08 16.16
CA PRO A 211 14.67 34.39 15.57
C PRO A 211 15.07 34.29 14.10
N ALA A 212 14.62 35.24 13.29
CA ALA A 212 14.88 35.25 11.85
C ALA A 212 16.36 35.42 11.48
N ASP A 213 17.16 35.96 12.40
CA ASP A 213 18.60 36.23 12.31
C ASP A 213 19.44 35.25 13.14
N ALA A 214 18.83 34.18 13.69
CA ALA A 214 19.55 33.19 14.47
C ALA A 214 20.55 32.42 13.59
N GLU A 215 21.83 32.45 13.96
CA GLU A 215 22.89 31.70 13.27
C GLU A 215 23.11 30.30 13.86
N ARG A 216 22.61 30.05 15.07
CA ARG A 216 22.79 28.80 15.83
C ARG A 216 21.54 28.46 16.64
N GLY A 217 21.29 27.17 16.79
CA GLY A 217 20.22 26.65 17.64
C GLY A 217 20.62 26.57 19.10
N GLU A 218 19.74 27.00 20.00
CA GLU A 218 19.94 26.94 21.45
C GLU A 218 18.78 26.18 22.11
N ALA A 219 19.07 25.39 23.14
CA ALA A 219 18.03 24.65 23.88
C ALA A 219 16.96 25.58 24.49
N GLU A 220 17.34 26.82 24.80
CA GLU A 220 16.47 27.87 25.33
C GLU A 220 15.28 28.18 24.39
N MET A 221 15.45 28.00 23.08
CA MET A 221 14.37 28.18 22.11
C MET A 221 13.21 27.20 22.36
N LEU A 222 13.52 25.95 22.70
CA LEU A 222 12.53 24.91 23.01
C LEU A 222 11.96 25.08 24.43
N TRP A 223 12.76 25.55 25.38
CA TRP A 223 12.28 25.90 26.72
C TRP A 223 11.25 27.02 26.68
N ASN A 224 11.53 28.08 25.91
CA ASN A 224 10.60 29.16 25.66
C ASN A 224 9.30 28.67 25.00
N ALA A 225 9.42 27.75 24.04
CA ALA A 225 8.25 27.15 23.41
C ALA A 225 7.39 26.37 24.40
N LEU A 226 7.99 25.59 25.31
CA LEU A 226 7.26 24.89 26.37
C LEU A 226 6.58 25.86 27.34
N ARG A 227 7.25 26.94 27.75
CA ARG A 227 6.64 27.96 28.63
C ARG A 227 5.42 28.60 27.97
N ASP A 228 5.53 28.96 26.70
CA ASP A 228 4.44 29.56 25.93
C ASP A 228 3.30 28.57 25.67
N ASP A 229 3.62 27.28 25.49
CA ASP A 229 2.64 26.20 25.40
C ASP A 229 1.80 26.09 26.68
N ILE A 230 2.44 26.03 27.84
CA ILE A 230 1.75 26.00 29.14
C ILE A 230 0.90 27.27 29.31
N ALA A 231 1.42 28.44 28.93
CA ALA A 231 0.70 29.70 29.02
C ALA A 231 -0.54 29.72 28.13
N ARG A 232 -0.53 29.04 26.98
CA ARG A 232 -1.68 28.89 26.09
C ARG A 232 -2.79 28.05 26.72
N HIS A 233 -2.42 27.03 27.50
CA HIS A 233 -3.39 26.14 28.15
C HIS A 233 -3.93 26.69 29.48
N LEU A 234 -3.07 27.27 30.31
CA LEU A 234 -3.38 27.62 31.70
C LEU A 234 -3.33 29.13 32.00
N GLY A 235 -2.89 29.94 31.03
CA GLY A 235 -2.62 31.37 31.21
C GLY A 235 -1.22 31.66 31.74
N LYS A 236 -0.70 32.86 31.44
CA LYS A 236 0.65 33.30 31.82
C LYS A 236 0.97 33.15 33.32
N PRO A 237 0.09 33.54 34.27
CA PRO A 237 0.41 33.44 35.70
C PRO A 237 0.59 32.00 36.20
N ALA A 238 -0.14 31.05 35.60
CA ALA A 238 0.00 29.63 35.93
C ALA A 238 1.28 29.04 35.30
N ALA A 239 1.62 29.46 34.08
CA ALA A 239 2.83 29.03 33.39
C ALA A 239 4.11 29.42 34.12
N GLU A 240 4.20 30.65 34.62
CA GLU A 240 5.37 31.13 35.39
C GLU A 240 5.62 30.30 36.67
N LYS A 241 4.57 29.70 37.25
CA LYS A 241 4.69 28.82 38.42
C LYS A 241 5.00 27.38 38.06
N LEU A 242 4.38 26.86 37.00
CA LEU A 242 4.48 25.45 36.61
C LEU A 242 5.75 25.14 35.82
N PHE A 243 6.20 26.05 34.96
CA PHE A 243 7.36 25.83 34.07
C PHE A 243 8.65 25.47 34.82
N PRO A 244 9.08 26.18 35.89
CA PRO A 244 10.27 25.83 36.67
C PRO A 244 10.26 24.38 37.20
N TYR A 245 9.09 23.91 37.63
CA TYR A 245 8.92 22.55 38.12
C TYR A 245 9.04 21.52 37.01
N LEU A 246 8.38 21.73 35.87
CA LEU A 246 8.45 20.83 34.72
C LEU A 246 9.87 20.75 34.15
N GLN A 247 10.56 21.89 34.05
CA GLN A 247 11.95 21.95 33.60
C GLN A 247 12.86 21.13 34.53
N ARG A 248 12.75 21.32 35.86
CA ARG A 248 13.52 20.56 36.85
C ARG A 248 13.24 19.06 36.78
N ARG A 249 11.96 18.67 36.65
CA ARG A 249 11.55 17.28 36.53
C ARG A 249 12.12 16.64 35.26
N LEU A 250 12.07 17.32 34.12
CA LEU A 250 12.66 16.82 32.87
C LEU A 250 14.17 16.64 32.96
N MET A 251 14.87 17.54 33.67
CA MET A 251 16.32 17.47 33.87
C MET A 251 16.74 16.33 34.82
N ASN A 252 16.00 16.14 35.92
CA ASN A 252 16.39 15.21 36.98
C ASN A 252 15.78 13.81 36.83
N ASP A 253 14.48 13.75 36.55
CA ASP A 253 13.68 12.52 36.56
C ASP A 253 13.35 12.04 35.14
N GLY A 254 13.63 12.86 34.13
CA GLY A 254 13.30 12.60 32.73
C GLY A 254 11.82 12.83 32.39
N GLY A 255 11.43 12.36 31.20
CA GLY A 255 10.09 12.54 30.64
C GLY A 255 10.04 12.05 29.19
N LEU A 256 8.91 12.29 28.53
CA LEU A 256 8.75 12.02 27.10
C LEU A 256 8.52 13.34 26.37
N ILE A 257 9.43 13.69 25.46
CA ILE A 257 9.35 14.87 24.61
C ILE A 257 9.00 14.44 23.19
N LEU A 258 7.79 14.79 22.76
CA LEU A 258 7.22 14.54 21.44
C LEU A 258 7.35 15.81 20.60
N LEU A 259 8.14 15.76 19.53
CA LEU A 259 8.37 16.85 18.60
C LEU A 259 7.72 16.51 17.27
N ASP A 260 6.58 17.13 16.97
CA ASP A 260 5.73 16.75 15.84
C ASP A 260 5.98 17.66 14.62
N GLY A 261 6.24 17.07 13.46
CA GLY A 261 6.25 17.73 12.15
C GLY A 261 7.56 18.43 11.80
N LEU A 262 8.70 17.70 11.82
CA LEU A 262 10.00 18.26 11.40
C LEU A 262 9.99 18.65 9.91
N ASP A 263 9.30 17.88 9.07
CA ASP A 263 9.16 18.16 7.64
C ASP A 263 8.41 19.45 7.36
N GLU A 264 7.57 19.91 8.27
CA GLU A 264 6.75 21.11 8.13
C GLU A 264 7.48 22.42 8.52
N VAL A 265 8.74 22.32 8.94
CA VAL A 265 9.54 23.47 9.38
C VAL A 265 10.22 24.11 8.19
N PRO A 266 10.05 25.41 7.91
CA PRO A 266 10.76 26.09 6.84
C PRO A 266 12.28 25.94 6.82
N GLU A 267 12.85 25.73 5.63
CA GLU A 267 14.29 25.87 5.40
C GLU A 267 14.73 27.34 5.22
N ALA A 268 13.78 28.26 5.02
CA ALA A 268 14.07 29.68 4.82
C ALA A 268 14.96 30.23 5.94
N ARG A 269 16.04 30.92 5.56
CA ARG A 269 17.03 31.51 6.48
C ARG A 269 17.66 30.50 7.45
N GLN A 270 17.82 29.24 7.03
CA GLN A 270 18.43 28.17 7.84
C GLN A 270 17.64 27.82 9.11
N ARG A 271 16.35 28.16 9.19
CA ARG A 271 15.52 27.94 10.39
C ARG A 271 15.44 26.47 10.81
N ARG A 272 15.28 25.55 9.85
CA ARG A 272 15.28 24.11 10.13
C ARG A 272 16.62 23.64 10.71
N ARG A 273 17.75 24.06 10.13
CA ARG A 273 19.09 23.79 10.68
C ARG A 273 19.24 24.28 12.12
N VAL A 274 18.83 25.52 12.39
CA VAL A 274 18.82 26.12 13.73
C VAL A 274 17.93 25.34 14.69
N LEU A 275 16.74 24.91 14.25
CA LEU A 275 15.85 24.07 15.05
C LEU A 275 16.50 22.72 15.39
N LEU A 276 17.11 22.05 14.41
CA LEU A 276 17.78 20.77 14.60
C LEU A 276 18.94 20.89 15.61
N GLU A 277 19.72 21.97 15.53
CA GLU A 277 20.75 22.28 16.53
C GLU A 277 20.15 22.49 17.93
N ALA A 278 19.03 23.22 18.04
CA ALA A 278 18.33 23.43 19.30
C ALA A 278 17.81 22.11 19.90
N VAL A 279 17.23 21.25 19.06
CA VAL A 279 16.74 19.90 19.45
C VAL A 279 17.91 19.03 19.90
N ALA A 280 19.02 19.00 19.15
CA ALA A 280 20.20 18.21 19.51
C ALA A 280 20.81 18.67 20.85
N ARG A 281 20.89 19.98 21.08
CA ARG A 281 21.37 20.53 22.36
C ARG A 281 20.44 20.22 23.52
N LEU A 282 19.13 20.36 23.34
CA LEU A 282 18.16 19.98 24.38
C LEU A 282 18.23 18.49 24.69
N ALA A 283 18.34 17.64 23.67
CA ALA A 283 18.47 16.19 23.84
C ALA A 283 19.81 15.78 24.48
N HIS A 284 20.85 16.58 24.32
CA HIS A 284 22.11 16.40 25.05
C HIS A 284 21.96 16.81 26.52
N ALA A 285 21.27 17.92 26.78
CA ALA A 285 20.98 18.43 28.13
C ALA A 285 20.13 17.48 28.97
N LEU A 286 19.12 16.89 28.34
CA LEU A 286 18.12 16.03 28.99
C LEU A 286 18.49 14.55 28.81
N GLY A 287 19.61 14.13 29.41
CA GLY A 287 20.11 12.76 29.28
C GLY A 287 19.17 11.67 29.80
N ALA A 288 18.27 12.00 30.73
CA ALA A 288 17.25 11.09 31.27
C ALA A 288 15.92 11.12 30.50
N ALA A 289 15.72 12.07 29.57
CA ALA A 289 14.48 12.20 28.82
C ALA A 289 14.48 11.34 27.55
N ARG A 290 13.30 10.87 27.18
CA ARG A 290 13.04 10.21 25.90
C ARG A 290 12.53 11.21 24.87
N PHE A 291 13.00 11.10 23.64
CA PHE A 291 12.62 11.96 22.52
C PHE A 291 12.01 11.14 21.39
N VAL A 292 10.89 11.62 20.87
CA VAL A 292 10.29 11.10 19.64
C VAL A 292 10.04 12.29 18.71
N VAL A 293 10.68 12.29 17.56
CA VAL A 293 10.54 13.32 16.52
C VAL A 293 9.81 12.71 15.33
N THR A 294 8.77 13.35 14.82
CA THR A 294 8.08 12.87 13.61
C THR A 294 8.58 13.61 12.38
N ALA A 295 8.80 12.89 11.28
CA ALA A 295 9.24 13.47 10.01
C ALA A 295 8.75 12.63 8.80
N ARG A 296 8.88 13.17 7.59
CA ARG A 296 8.73 12.39 6.36
C ARG A 296 10.06 11.79 5.90
N PRO A 297 10.03 10.63 5.20
CA PRO A 297 11.25 9.97 4.74
C PRO A 297 12.16 10.86 3.86
N TYR A 298 11.60 11.60 2.91
CA TYR A 298 12.40 12.44 2.00
C TYR A 298 13.09 13.60 2.72
N ALA A 299 12.41 14.23 3.69
CA ALA A 299 13.00 15.31 4.47
C ALA A 299 14.20 14.78 5.28
N TYR A 300 14.06 13.60 5.87
CA TYR A 300 15.13 13.00 6.66
C TYR A 300 16.19 12.26 5.82
N ALA A 301 16.03 12.22 4.49
CA ALA A 301 17.01 11.61 3.58
C ALA A 301 18.28 12.47 3.45
N ASP A 302 18.13 13.80 3.54
CA ASP A 302 19.24 14.76 3.50
C ASP A 302 20.16 14.56 4.73
N PRO A 303 21.47 14.32 4.53
CA PRO A 303 22.44 14.22 5.62
C PRO A 303 22.46 15.44 6.55
N ASP A 304 22.23 16.64 6.04
CA ASP A 304 22.26 17.88 6.81
C ASP A 304 21.04 18.01 7.74
N TRP A 305 19.99 17.22 7.52
CA TRP A 305 18.74 17.27 8.29
C TRP A 305 18.64 16.16 9.34
N ARG A 306 19.72 15.41 9.56
CA ARG A 306 19.76 14.32 10.53
C ARG A 306 20.06 14.81 11.94
N LEU A 307 19.30 14.31 12.90
CA LEU A 307 19.55 14.52 14.32
C LEU A 307 20.65 13.57 14.81
N PRO A 308 21.77 14.08 15.33
CA PRO A 308 22.86 13.23 15.79
C PRO A 308 22.43 12.43 17.03
N GLY A 309 22.70 11.11 17.00
CA GLY A 309 22.39 10.21 18.11
C GLY A 309 20.92 9.79 18.23
N PHE A 310 20.10 10.02 17.21
CA PHE A 310 18.73 9.53 17.14
C PHE A 310 18.64 8.27 16.26
N ALA A 311 17.97 7.23 16.77
CA ALA A 311 17.59 6.06 16.00
C ALA A 311 16.45 6.42 15.03
N THR A 312 16.36 5.73 13.89
CA THR A 312 15.28 5.96 12.92
C THR A 312 14.38 4.74 12.87
N LEU A 313 13.08 4.95 13.04
CA LEU A 313 12.04 3.95 12.82
C LEU A 313 11.15 4.45 11.68
N ALA A 314 10.67 3.55 10.83
CA ALA A 314 9.78 3.93 9.74
C ALA A 314 8.45 3.19 9.85
N LEU A 315 7.35 3.94 9.75
CA LEU A 315 5.99 3.42 9.85
C LEU A 315 5.67 2.52 8.66
N ALA A 316 5.15 1.33 8.95
CA ALA A 316 4.58 0.44 7.96
C ALA A 316 3.10 0.80 7.70
N PRO A 317 2.59 0.58 6.47
CA PRO A 317 1.15 0.60 6.21
C PRO A 317 0.39 -0.38 7.12
N PHE A 318 -0.88 -0.10 7.42
CA PHE A 318 -1.71 -1.03 8.20
C PHE A 318 -1.77 -2.40 7.53
N SER A 319 -1.48 -3.44 8.30
CA SER A 319 -1.80 -4.82 7.97
C SER A 319 -3.30 -5.06 7.94
N GLU A 320 -3.75 -6.13 7.26
CA GLU A 320 -5.17 -6.53 7.25
C GLU A 320 -5.71 -6.71 8.68
N ALA A 321 -4.89 -7.23 9.60
CA ALA A 321 -5.22 -7.37 11.01
C ALA A 321 -5.40 -6.00 11.71
N GLN A 322 -4.56 -5.00 11.43
CA GLN A 322 -4.72 -3.64 11.95
C GLN A 322 -5.98 -2.97 11.40
N VAL A 323 -6.25 -3.11 10.09
CA VAL A 323 -7.49 -2.62 9.45
C VAL A 323 -8.72 -3.23 10.13
N GLY A 324 -8.73 -4.55 10.33
CA GLY A 324 -9.82 -5.25 11.01
C GLY A 324 -10.06 -4.76 12.44
N ARG A 325 -8.99 -4.57 13.23
CA ARG A 325 -9.07 -4.02 14.59
C ARG A 325 -9.59 -2.59 14.60
N PHE A 326 -9.16 -1.75 13.66
CA PHE A 326 -9.62 -0.37 13.56
C PHE A 326 -11.11 -0.33 13.27
N ILE A 327 -11.59 -1.13 12.30
CA ILE A 327 -13.02 -1.23 11.97
C ILE A 327 -13.81 -1.67 13.19
N GLU A 328 -13.40 -2.74 13.87
CA GLU A 328 -14.09 -3.21 15.07
C GLU A 328 -14.22 -2.11 16.13
N ARG A 329 -13.11 -1.45 16.47
CA ARG A 329 -13.08 -0.38 17.46
C ARG A 329 -13.94 0.82 17.04
N TRP A 330 -13.86 1.24 15.77
CA TRP A 330 -14.69 2.29 15.21
C TRP A 330 -16.17 2.00 15.42
N TYR A 331 -16.63 0.82 15.00
CA TYR A 331 -18.05 0.46 15.11
C TYR A 331 -18.52 0.36 16.56
N GLN A 332 -17.66 -0.04 17.51
CA GLN A 332 -18.00 0.02 18.93
C GLN A 332 -18.09 1.46 19.45
N ALA A 333 -17.19 2.34 19.03
CA ALA A 333 -17.15 3.73 19.48
C ALA A 333 -18.34 4.55 18.95
N VAL A 334 -18.77 4.31 17.71
CA VAL A 334 -19.92 5.02 17.11
C VAL A 334 -21.28 4.50 17.57
N ARG A 335 -21.33 3.26 18.08
CA ARG A 335 -22.57 2.56 18.44
C ARG A 335 -23.50 3.35 19.37
N PRO A 336 -23.03 3.98 20.47
CA PRO A 336 -23.91 4.73 21.37
C PRO A 336 -24.53 5.96 20.68
N ALA A 337 -23.74 6.66 19.88
CA ALA A 337 -24.18 7.85 19.16
C ALA A 337 -25.26 7.55 18.11
N LEU A 338 -25.19 6.38 17.48
CA LEU A 338 -26.11 5.94 16.43
C LEU A 338 -27.27 5.07 16.94
N GLY A 339 -27.35 4.81 18.26
CA GLY A 339 -28.40 4.00 18.86
C GLY A 339 -28.36 2.53 18.43
N TRP A 340 -27.19 2.03 18.02
CA TRP A 340 -27.03 0.65 17.59
C TRP A 340 -26.82 -0.30 18.78
N ASN A 341 -27.22 -1.57 18.64
CA ASN A 341 -26.83 -2.62 19.58
C ASN A 341 -25.50 -3.27 19.13
N ALA A 342 -24.91 -4.14 19.96
CA ALA A 342 -23.62 -4.75 19.69
C ALA A 342 -23.60 -5.61 18.41
N GLU A 343 -24.70 -6.32 18.14
CA GLU A 343 -24.85 -7.18 16.97
C GLU A 343 -24.92 -6.37 15.67
N THR A 344 -25.70 -5.28 15.64
CA THR A 344 -25.79 -4.36 14.50
C THR A 344 -24.44 -3.70 14.21
N ALA A 345 -23.72 -3.25 15.25
CA ALA A 345 -22.40 -2.66 15.08
C ALA A 345 -21.40 -3.68 14.50
N ARG A 346 -21.40 -4.91 15.00
CA ARG A 346 -20.57 -6.00 14.47
C ARG A 346 -20.90 -6.33 13.02
N ALA A 347 -22.18 -6.51 12.70
CA ALA A 347 -22.63 -6.81 11.34
C ALA A 347 -22.28 -5.68 10.35
N LYS A 348 -22.35 -4.42 10.78
CA LYS A 348 -21.93 -3.25 9.96
C LYS A 348 -20.42 -3.22 9.75
N GLY A 349 -19.63 -3.51 10.78
CA GLY A 349 -18.18 -3.63 10.67
C GLY A 349 -17.76 -4.77 9.74
N GLU A 350 -18.39 -5.94 9.86
CA GLU A 350 -18.14 -7.09 8.98
C GLU A 350 -18.48 -6.79 7.52
N ARG A 351 -19.54 -6.02 7.24
CA ARG A 351 -19.87 -5.56 5.88
C ARG A 351 -18.82 -4.63 5.30
N LEU A 352 -18.31 -3.67 6.08
CA LEU A 352 -17.21 -2.82 5.62
C LEU A 352 -15.98 -3.66 5.32
N ARG A 353 -15.62 -4.60 6.20
CA ARG A 353 -14.49 -5.51 5.99
C ARG A 353 -14.66 -6.37 4.73
N SER A 354 -15.86 -6.91 4.50
CA SER A 354 -16.17 -7.66 3.27
C SER A 354 -15.97 -6.78 2.03
N ALA A 355 -16.47 -5.54 2.07
CA ALA A 355 -16.32 -4.60 0.96
C ALA A 355 -14.85 -4.25 0.66
N LEU A 356 -14.00 -4.12 1.69
CA LEU A 356 -12.55 -3.89 1.51
C LEU A 356 -11.85 -5.11 0.90
N ASN A 357 -12.25 -6.33 1.28
CA ASN A 357 -11.65 -7.56 0.79
C ASN A 357 -12.11 -7.91 -0.63
N GLU A 358 -13.37 -7.61 -0.97
CA GLU A 358 -13.94 -7.85 -2.30
C GLU A 358 -13.45 -6.84 -3.35
N ARG A 359 -12.94 -5.68 -2.92
CA ARG A 359 -12.51 -4.59 -3.81
C ARG A 359 -11.05 -4.23 -3.51
N PRO A 360 -10.07 -4.82 -4.23
CA PRO A 360 -8.64 -4.64 -3.96
C PRO A 360 -8.21 -3.17 -3.80
N TYR A 361 -8.72 -2.27 -4.66
CA TYR A 361 -8.41 -0.84 -4.57
C TYR A 361 -8.81 -0.21 -3.22
N LEU A 362 -9.93 -0.64 -2.62
CA LEU A 362 -10.34 -0.16 -1.30
C LEU A 362 -9.43 -0.71 -0.20
N GLY A 363 -9.02 -1.97 -0.31
CA GLY A 363 -8.05 -2.58 0.59
C GLY A 363 -6.72 -1.82 0.61
N ASP A 364 -6.20 -1.48 -0.57
CA ASP A 364 -4.96 -0.70 -0.71
C ASP A 364 -5.08 0.69 -0.09
N LEU A 365 -6.22 1.36 -0.28
CA LEU A 365 -6.49 2.64 0.36
C LEU A 365 -6.66 2.49 1.89
N ALA A 366 -7.30 1.40 2.35
CA ALA A 366 -7.55 1.12 3.76
C ALA A 366 -6.27 0.86 4.56
N SER A 367 -5.17 0.47 3.90
CA SER A 367 -3.85 0.38 4.53
C SER A 367 -3.35 1.73 5.08
N ARG A 368 -3.92 2.86 4.63
CA ARG A 368 -3.61 4.20 5.13
C ARG A 368 -4.67 4.64 6.15
N PRO A 369 -4.28 4.92 7.42
CA PRO A 369 -5.23 5.25 8.49
C PRO A 369 -6.19 6.39 8.15
N LEU A 370 -5.71 7.45 7.50
CA LEU A 370 -6.53 8.59 7.08
C LEU A 370 -7.71 8.17 6.18
N LEU A 371 -7.43 7.35 5.17
CA LEU A 371 -8.43 6.91 4.20
C LEU A 371 -9.38 5.90 4.82
N LEU A 372 -8.87 5.01 5.69
CA LEU A 372 -9.70 4.08 6.45
C LEU A 372 -10.67 4.82 7.39
N THR A 373 -10.22 5.88 8.07
CA THR A 373 -11.12 6.72 8.88
C THR A 373 -12.22 7.36 8.02
N LEU A 374 -11.89 7.86 6.82
CA LEU A 374 -12.88 8.45 5.91
C LEU A 374 -13.91 7.44 5.41
N MET A 375 -13.46 6.24 5.01
CA MET A 375 -14.34 5.14 4.61
C MET A 375 -15.23 4.66 5.77
N ALA A 376 -14.66 4.50 6.97
CA ALA A 376 -15.43 4.10 8.14
C ALA A 376 -16.47 5.17 8.53
N THR A 377 -16.11 6.45 8.42
CA THR A 377 -17.03 7.59 8.62
C THR A 377 -18.19 7.52 7.63
N LEU A 378 -17.90 7.50 6.31
CA LEU A 378 -18.92 7.43 5.27
C LEU A 378 -19.82 6.20 5.42
N HIS A 379 -19.24 5.02 5.62
CA HIS A 379 -20.02 3.79 5.77
C HIS A 379 -20.90 3.80 7.03
N SER A 380 -20.41 4.36 8.14
CA SER A 380 -21.21 4.47 9.37
C SER A 380 -22.39 5.44 9.21
N SER A 381 -22.22 6.52 8.45
CA SER A 381 -23.27 7.48 8.16
C SER A 381 -24.27 7.01 7.10
N TRP A 382 -23.83 6.27 6.07
CA TRP A 382 -24.66 5.92 4.90
C TRP A 382 -25.16 4.47 4.92
N GLY A 383 -24.55 3.65 5.77
CA GLY A 383 -24.87 2.24 5.93
C GLY A 383 -24.26 1.30 4.89
N GLN A 384 -23.72 1.83 3.78
CA GLN A 384 -22.92 1.14 2.77
C GLN A 384 -21.94 2.13 2.11
N LEU A 385 -20.83 1.63 1.57
CA LEU A 385 -19.94 2.43 0.71
C LEU A 385 -20.51 2.50 -0.71
N PRO A 386 -20.32 3.61 -1.43
CA PRO A 386 -20.62 3.67 -2.86
C PRO A 386 -19.97 2.50 -3.64
N GLU A 387 -20.67 1.97 -4.63
CA GLU A 387 -20.11 0.92 -5.50
C GLU A 387 -19.06 1.48 -6.47
N ASP A 388 -19.38 2.62 -7.09
CA ASP A 388 -18.51 3.33 -8.01
C ASP A 388 -17.46 4.15 -7.22
N ARG A 389 -16.17 3.98 -7.55
CA ARG A 389 -15.08 4.68 -6.85
C ARG A 389 -15.15 6.21 -7.00
N ALA A 390 -15.62 6.71 -8.13
CA ALA A 390 -15.77 8.15 -8.35
C ALA A 390 -16.80 8.75 -7.39
N ASP A 391 -17.84 7.98 -7.01
CA ASP A 391 -18.82 8.40 -6.00
C ASP A 391 -18.20 8.36 -4.60
N LEU A 392 -17.36 7.36 -4.29
CA LEU A 392 -16.62 7.36 -3.03
C LEU A 392 -15.76 8.63 -2.89
N TYR A 393 -15.02 9.00 -3.94
CA TYR A 393 -14.21 10.22 -3.94
C TYR A 393 -15.06 11.49 -3.91
N GLU A 394 -16.19 11.53 -4.62
CA GLU A 394 -17.16 12.64 -4.58
C GLU A 394 -17.59 12.93 -3.14
N GLU A 395 -18.00 11.88 -2.42
CA GLU A 395 -18.58 11.99 -1.10
C GLU A 395 -17.52 12.25 -0.03
N THR A 396 -16.34 11.67 -0.20
CA THR A 396 -15.19 11.99 0.64
C THR A 396 -14.74 13.45 0.45
N THR A 397 -14.74 13.94 -0.80
CA THR A 397 -14.42 15.33 -1.15
C THR A 397 -15.43 16.30 -0.53
N LYS A 398 -16.74 16.02 -0.64
CA LYS A 398 -17.80 16.79 0.04
C LYS A 398 -17.61 16.81 1.55
N LEU A 399 -17.32 15.66 2.16
CA LEU A 399 -17.08 15.57 3.60
C LEU A 399 -15.88 16.42 4.04
N LEU A 400 -14.79 16.43 3.26
CA LEU A 400 -13.61 17.25 3.54
C LEU A 400 -13.87 18.74 3.29
N LEU A 401 -14.61 19.11 2.24
CA LEU A 401 -15.02 20.49 1.96
C LEU A 401 -15.93 21.06 3.05
N GLY A 402 -16.93 20.28 3.50
CA GLY A 402 -17.83 20.68 4.57
C GLY A 402 -17.07 21.06 5.85
N ARG A 403 -15.86 20.53 6.05
CA ARG A 403 -15.02 20.90 7.21
C ARG A 403 -14.42 22.29 7.10
N TRP A 404 -14.03 22.73 5.91
CA TRP A 404 -13.54 24.08 5.69
C TRP A 404 -14.63 25.12 5.93
N GLN A 405 -15.88 24.75 5.66
CA GLN A 405 -17.05 25.59 5.84
C GLN A 405 -17.49 25.72 7.31
N ARG A 406 -16.93 24.94 8.24
CA ARG A 406 -17.30 25.03 9.66
C ARG A 406 -16.76 26.31 10.29
N ALA A 407 -17.63 27.03 11.00
CA ALA A 407 -17.18 28.05 11.94
C ALA A 407 -16.43 27.38 13.11
N ARG A 408 -15.40 28.04 13.61
CA ARG A 408 -14.57 27.54 14.71
C ARG A 408 -14.49 28.59 15.80
N GLU A 409 -14.73 28.18 17.04
CA GLU A 409 -14.44 29.01 18.21
C GLU A 409 -12.94 28.91 18.52
N VAL A 410 -12.25 30.05 18.46
CA VAL A 410 -10.82 30.21 18.69
C VAL A 410 -10.66 31.24 19.81
N ARG A 411 -9.68 31.07 20.70
CA ARG A 411 -9.42 32.10 21.71
C ARG A 411 -8.61 33.24 21.10
N GLY A 412 -9.10 34.46 21.24
CA GLY A 412 -8.43 35.68 20.81
C GLY A 412 -7.14 35.95 21.61
N PRO A 413 -6.33 36.95 21.18
CA PRO A 413 -5.09 37.34 21.87
C PRO A 413 -5.29 37.75 23.34
N ASP A 414 -6.50 38.14 23.71
CA ASP A 414 -6.98 38.52 25.03
C ASP A 414 -7.57 37.32 25.83
N GLY A 415 -7.69 36.15 25.21
CA GLY A 415 -8.20 34.93 25.83
C GLY A 415 -9.71 34.72 25.71
N GLU A 416 -10.44 35.69 25.14
CA GLU A 416 -11.89 35.63 24.91
C GLU A 416 -12.22 34.72 23.71
N PRO A 417 -13.37 34.01 23.71
CA PRO A 417 -13.80 33.20 22.59
C PRO A 417 -14.22 34.07 21.40
N VAL A 418 -13.55 33.88 20.27
CA VAL A 418 -13.83 34.49 18.96
C VAL A 418 -14.30 33.41 18.00
N VAL A 419 -15.45 33.60 17.37
CA VAL A 419 -15.95 32.67 16.35
C VAL A 419 -15.39 33.09 14.98
N GLU A 420 -14.48 32.29 14.44
CA GLU A 420 -14.04 32.43 13.06
C GLU A 420 -15.06 31.80 12.11
N PRO A 421 -15.57 32.53 11.11
CA PRO A 421 -16.56 32.01 10.16
C PRO A 421 -15.98 30.92 9.25
N GLY A 422 -16.85 30.18 8.56
CA GLY A 422 -16.47 29.20 7.53
C GLY A 422 -15.72 29.83 6.35
N ILE A 423 -14.95 29.05 5.58
CA ILE A 423 -14.18 29.61 4.45
C ILE A 423 -15.08 30.23 3.37
N THR A 424 -16.26 29.66 3.12
CA THR A 424 -17.22 30.15 2.11
C THR A 424 -17.84 31.47 2.54
N GLU A 425 -18.20 31.58 3.81
CA GLU A 425 -18.68 32.82 4.42
C GLU A 425 -17.59 33.89 4.42
N ALA A 426 -16.35 33.53 4.80
CA ALA A 426 -15.21 34.43 4.77
C ALA A 426 -14.93 34.94 3.34
N LEU A 427 -14.90 34.05 2.35
CA LEU A 427 -14.65 34.40 0.94
C LEU A 427 -15.84 35.11 0.27
N GLY A 428 -17.02 35.13 0.89
CA GLY A 428 -18.25 35.56 0.21
C GLY A 428 -18.56 34.76 -1.06
N ALA A 429 -18.09 33.51 -1.12
CA ALA A 429 -18.17 32.65 -2.28
C ALA A 429 -18.86 31.33 -1.92
N GLY A 430 -19.82 30.91 -2.76
CA GLY A 430 -20.51 29.64 -2.61
C GLY A 430 -19.58 28.43 -2.79
N GLU A 431 -20.01 27.29 -2.29
CA GLU A 431 -19.28 26.01 -2.34
C GLU A 431 -18.83 25.64 -3.75
N ASP A 432 -19.68 25.82 -4.76
CA ASP A 432 -19.37 25.47 -6.16
C ASP A 432 -18.13 26.21 -6.68
N ARG A 433 -17.99 27.50 -6.32
CA ARG A 433 -16.85 28.31 -6.77
C ARG A 433 -15.56 27.90 -6.06
N LEU A 434 -15.65 27.57 -4.77
CA LEU A 434 -14.53 27.03 -4.00
C LEU A 434 -14.05 25.69 -4.57
N ARG A 435 -14.99 24.80 -4.87
CA ARG A 435 -14.70 23.52 -5.50
C ARG A 435 -14.07 23.67 -6.87
N ALA A 436 -14.60 24.54 -7.73
CA ALA A 436 -14.03 24.80 -9.05
C ALA A 436 -12.57 25.30 -8.99
N ALA A 437 -12.21 26.11 -7.98
CA ALA A 437 -10.83 26.54 -7.76
C ALA A 437 -9.91 25.37 -7.40
N LEU A 438 -10.37 24.44 -6.55
CA LEU A 438 -9.62 23.23 -6.20
C LEU A 438 -9.45 22.27 -7.38
N GLU A 439 -10.49 22.09 -8.19
CA GLU A 439 -10.44 21.27 -9.41
C GLU A 439 -9.42 21.85 -10.41
N THR A 440 -9.44 23.17 -10.60
CA THR A 440 -8.47 23.87 -11.45
C THR A 440 -7.05 23.72 -10.93
N LEU A 441 -6.86 23.89 -9.62
CA LEU A 441 -5.57 23.69 -8.96
C LEU A 441 -5.07 22.26 -9.17
N ALA A 442 -5.92 21.27 -8.92
CA ALA A 442 -5.59 19.85 -9.03
C ALA A 442 -5.12 19.49 -10.44
N LEU A 443 -5.84 19.94 -11.48
CA LEU A 443 -5.45 19.71 -12.87
C LEU A 443 -4.09 20.36 -13.18
N ALA A 444 -3.90 21.62 -12.79
CA ALA A 444 -2.66 22.36 -13.07
C ALA A 444 -1.43 21.71 -12.41
N VAL A 445 -1.53 21.33 -11.13
CA VAL A 445 -0.40 20.70 -10.42
C VAL A 445 -0.15 19.27 -10.90
N HIS A 446 -1.19 18.53 -11.29
CA HIS A 446 -1.05 17.21 -11.87
C HIS A 446 -0.39 17.24 -13.25
N GLU A 447 -0.67 18.24 -14.08
CA GLU A 447 0.03 18.44 -15.36
C GLU A 447 1.48 18.83 -15.16
N ARG A 448 1.78 19.68 -14.16
CA ARG A 448 3.15 20.11 -13.86
C ARG A 448 4.02 19.01 -13.27
N GLN A 449 3.45 18.15 -12.42
CA GLN A 449 4.18 17.04 -11.77
C GLN A 449 4.66 16.01 -12.80
N ARG A 450 4.06 15.97 -14.00
CA ARG A 450 4.45 15.08 -15.09
C ARG A 450 5.92 15.30 -15.47
N GLY A 451 6.72 14.23 -15.44
CA GLY A 451 8.14 14.26 -15.76
C GLY A 451 9.03 14.87 -14.67
N SER A 452 8.49 15.12 -13.48
CA SER A 452 9.29 15.51 -12.30
C SER A 452 9.84 14.27 -11.57
N PRO A 453 10.95 14.40 -10.82
CA PRO A 453 11.44 13.32 -9.94
C PRO A 453 10.40 12.88 -8.89
N GLU A 454 9.44 13.75 -8.56
CA GLU A 454 8.33 13.52 -7.61
C GLU A 454 7.18 12.70 -8.22
N GLN A 455 7.28 12.26 -9.48
CA GLN A 455 6.26 11.46 -10.17
C GLN A 455 5.89 10.18 -9.39
N ASP A 456 6.83 9.64 -8.63
CA ASP A 456 6.67 8.43 -7.82
C ASP A 456 6.37 8.72 -6.32
N GLU A 457 6.35 9.99 -5.89
CA GLU A 457 6.43 10.38 -4.47
C GLU A 457 5.14 11.03 -3.90
N GLY A 458 3.98 10.52 -4.29
CA GLY A 458 2.68 10.93 -3.72
C GLY A 458 2.07 12.18 -4.39
N PRO A 459 1.22 12.96 -3.68
CA PRO A 459 0.57 14.14 -4.25
C PRO A 459 1.59 15.24 -4.58
N ALA A 460 1.30 16.04 -5.61
CA ALA A 460 2.14 17.14 -6.06
C ALA A 460 2.32 18.21 -4.99
N ASP A 461 3.50 18.82 -4.96
CA ASP A 461 3.76 20.03 -4.22
C ASP A 461 3.06 21.24 -4.88
N ILE A 462 2.45 22.05 -4.03
CA ILE A 462 1.61 23.20 -4.37
C ILE A 462 2.21 24.42 -3.68
N SER A 463 2.68 25.39 -4.44
CA SER A 463 3.21 26.64 -3.88
C SER A 463 2.06 27.58 -3.45
N GLU A 464 2.35 28.54 -2.56
CA GLU A 464 1.44 29.67 -2.29
C GLU A 464 1.02 30.37 -3.58
N GLY A 465 1.95 30.54 -4.53
CA GLY A 465 1.67 31.13 -5.82
C GLY A 465 0.58 30.38 -6.59
N ASP A 466 0.63 29.04 -6.58
CA ASP A 466 -0.39 28.19 -7.21
C ASP A 466 -1.76 28.35 -6.55
N LEU A 467 -1.79 28.37 -5.21
CA LEU A 467 -3.01 28.61 -4.44
C LEU A 467 -3.60 29.97 -4.77
N LEU A 468 -2.79 31.02 -4.77
CA LEU A 468 -3.25 32.38 -5.06
C LEU A 468 -3.73 32.52 -6.49
N VAL A 469 -3.09 31.86 -7.46
CA VAL A 469 -3.54 31.84 -8.87
C VAL A 469 -4.88 31.12 -9.00
N ALA A 470 -5.02 29.93 -8.43
CA ALA A 470 -6.23 29.13 -8.54
C ALA A 470 -7.43 29.78 -7.82
N PHE A 471 -7.20 30.39 -6.65
CA PHE A 471 -8.23 31.03 -5.85
C PHE A 471 -8.42 32.52 -6.18
N LYS A 472 -7.63 33.11 -7.08
CA LYS A 472 -7.75 34.50 -7.52
C LYS A 472 -9.19 34.94 -7.82
N PRO A 473 -10.04 34.14 -8.50
CA PRO A 473 -11.42 34.53 -8.77
C PRO A 473 -12.30 34.67 -7.51
N LEU A 474 -11.88 34.09 -6.39
CA LEU A 474 -12.59 34.05 -5.11
C LEU A 474 -12.07 35.07 -4.10
N LEU A 475 -10.87 35.63 -4.32
CA LEU A 475 -10.22 36.50 -3.34
C LEU A 475 -11.02 37.76 -3.03
N GLY A 476 -11.88 38.26 -3.93
CA GLY A 476 -12.80 39.36 -3.62
C GLY A 476 -12.14 40.53 -2.87
N ALA A 477 -12.62 40.82 -1.65
CA ALA A 477 -12.02 41.77 -0.69
C ALA A 477 -11.19 41.08 0.42
N LEU A 478 -11.10 39.74 0.40
CA LEU A 478 -10.30 38.96 1.34
C LEU A 478 -8.81 39.10 0.98
N ALA A 479 -7.96 39.32 1.98
CA ALA A 479 -6.53 39.37 1.76
C ALA A 479 -5.98 37.97 1.42
N PRO A 480 -5.00 37.86 0.50
CA PRO A 480 -4.25 36.62 0.24
C PRO A 480 -3.81 35.90 1.53
N ASP A 481 -3.29 36.65 2.49
CA ASP A 481 -2.82 36.12 3.77
C ASP A 481 -3.93 35.47 4.60
N THR A 482 -5.15 36.00 4.51
CA THR A 482 -6.33 35.41 5.17
C THR A 482 -6.67 34.08 4.52
N LEU A 483 -6.70 33.98 3.19
CA LEU A 483 -6.95 32.70 2.51
C LEU A 483 -5.89 31.65 2.89
N LEU A 484 -4.61 32.03 2.86
CA LEU A 484 -3.51 31.13 3.22
C LEU A 484 -3.61 30.66 4.67
N ALA A 485 -4.01 31.54 5.60
CA ALA A 485 -4.29 31.16 6.99
C ALA A 485 -5.44 30.13 7.08
N TYR A 486 -6.52 30.33 6.33
CA TYR A 486 -7.64 29.37 6.27
C TYR A 486 -7.20 28.01 5.73
N LEU A 487 -6.42 27.97 4.66
CA LEU A 487 -5.94 26.72 4.05
C LEU A 487 -4.91 26.00 4.93
N ARG A 488 -4.08 26.75 5.67
CA ARG A 488 -3.08 26.21 6.61
C ARG A 488 -3.74 25.64 7.87
N ASP A 489 -4.67 26.38 8.47
CA ASP A 489 -5.13 26.12 9.84
C ASP A 489 -6.39 25.24 9.87
N ARG A 490 -7.00 24.95 8.71
CA ARG A 490 -8.19 24.09 8.58
C ARG A 490 -7.86 22.86 7.73
N ALA A 491 -7.52 21.76 8.39
CA ALA A 491 -7.29 20.47 7.73
C ALA A 491 -8.52 20.05 6.89
N GLY A 492 -8.32 19.92 5.58
CA GLY A 492 -9.31 19.47 4.60
C GLY A 492 -8.65 18.95 3.33
N LEU A 493 -8.97 19.51 2.16
CA LEU A 493 -8.45 19.05 0.86
C LEU A 493 -7.06 19.60 0.50
N ILE A 494 -6.51 20.50 1.32
CA ILE A 494 -5.15 21.03 1.18
C ILE A 494 -4.50 20.92 2.55
N VAL A 495 -3.27 20.40 2.55
CA VAL A 495 -2.48 20.13 3.75
C VAL A 495 -1.13 20.79 3.56
N ALA A 496 -0.68 21.57 4.55
CA ALA A 496 0.66 22.15 4.54
C ALA A 496 1.73 21.04 4.56
N ARG A 497 2.77 21.19 3.73
CA ARG A 497 3.96 20.33 3.70
C ARG A 497 5.21 21.03 4.20
N ASP A 498 5.36 22.32 3.90
CA ASP A 498 6.47 23.18 4.32
C ASP A 498 5.99 24.65 4.36
N GLU A 499 6.85 25.60 4.75
CA GLU A 499 6.52 27.04 4.66
C GLU A 499 6.23 27.43 3.21
N GLY A 500 4.96 27.77 2.97
CA GLY A 500 4.45 28.13 1.66
C GLY A 500 4.34 26.98 0.65
N VAL A 501 4.47 25.72 1.10
CA VAL A 501 4.28 24.52 0.28
C VAL A 501 3.15 23.67 0.86
N TYR A 502 2.25 23.23 0.01
CA TYR A 502 1.06 22.49 0.33
C TYR A 502 0.91 21.27 -0.58
N ALA A 503 -0.02 20.37 -0.27
CA ALA A 503 -0.43 19.29 -1.17
C ALA A 503 -1.85 18.82 -0.87
N PHE A 504 -2.41 18.03 -1.78
CA PHE A 504 -3.61 17.24 -1.50
C PHE A 504 -3.30 16.15 -0.45
N PRO A 505 -4.30 15.67 0.32
CA PRO A 505 -4.09 14.63 1.33
C PRO A 505 -3.52 13.32 0.76
N HIS A 506 -3.87 13.02 -0.50
CA HIS A 506 -3.39 11.87 -1.24
C HIS A 506 -3.46 12.16 -2.74
N ARG A 507 -2.58 11.52 -3.53
CA ARG A 507 -2.52 11.67 -4.99
C ARG A 507 -3.85 11.36 -5.68
N SER A 508 -4.60 10.38 -5.18
CA SER A 508 -5.90 10.05 -5.77
C SER A 508 -6.96 11.16 -5.62
N PHE A 509 -6.89 12.03 -4.59
CA PHE A 509 -7.75 13.22 -4.52
C PHE A 509 -7.36 14.25 -5.58
N GLN A 510 -6.06 14.41 -5.83
CA GLN A 510 -5.56 15.27 -6.91
C GLN A 510 -6.03 14.75 -8.27
N GLU A 511 -5.90 13.45 -8.54
CA GLU A 511 -6.34 12.82 -9.79
C GLU A 511 -7.86 12.90 -9.97
N TYR A 512 -8.62 12.69 -8.89
CA TYR A 512 -10.07 12.83 -8.88
C TYR A 512 -10.52 14.25 -9.22
N LEU A 513 -9.97 15.25 -8.52
CA LEU A 513 -10.33 16.66 -8.74
C LEU A 513 -9.86 17.17 -10.11
N ALA A 514 -8.71 16.70 -10.60
CA ALA A 514 -8.26 16.95 -11.96
C ALA A 514 -9.23 16.37 -12.99
N ALA A 515 -9.72 15.15 -12.76
CA ALA A 515 -10.73 14.51 -13.60
C ALA A 515 -12.07 15.27 -13.56
N CYS A 516 -12.50 15.79 -12.41
CA CYS A 516 -13.68 16.66 -12.31
C CYS A 516 -13.51 17.97 -13.11
N CYS A 517 -12.32 18.60 -13.04
CA CYS A 517 -12.02 19.79 -13.82
C CYS A 517 -12.18 19.56 -15.33
N LEU A 518 -11.68 18.41 -15.82
CA LEU A 518 -11.84 18.00 -17.21
C LEU A 518 -13.30 17.68 -17.54
N ALA A 519 -14.01 16.97 -16.67
CA ALA A 519 -15.39 16.54 -16.87
C ALA A 519 -16.39 17.71 -16.96
N ASN A 520 -16.04 18.87 -16.39
CA ASN A 520 -16.85 20.09 -16.49
C ASN A 520 -16.70 20.82 -17.84
N GLN A 521 -15.83 20.34 -18.74
CA GLN A 521 -15.59 20.93 -20.06
C GLN A 521 -16.41 20.19 -21.14
N PRO A 522 -16.91 20.90 -22.18
CA PRO A 522 -17.76 20.29 -23.20
C PRO A 522 -17.02 19.27 -24.09
N ASP A 523 -15.70 19.39 -24.21
CA ASP A 523 -14.77 18.53 -24.96
C ASP A 523 -14.02 17.55 -24.05
N PHE A 524 -14.64 17.16 -22.92
CA PHE A 524 -14.04 16.30 -21.90
C PHE A 524 -13.42 15.03 -22.49
N ALA A 525 -14.16 14.33 -23.36
CA ALA A 525 -13.75 13.05 -23.91
C ALA A 525 -12.47 13.18 -24.77
N GLU A 526 -12.42 14.18 -25.64
CA GLU A 526 -11.27 14.48 -26.51
C GLU A 526 -10.06 14.95 -25.70
N GLN A 527 -10.29 15.80 -24.69
CA GLN A 527 -9.23 16.29 -23.82
C GLN A 527 -8.60 15.18 -22.97
N LEU A 528 -9.43 14.24 -22.49
CA LEU A 528 -8.95 13.10 -21.75
C LEU A 528 -8.19 12.13 -22.65
N GLN A 529 -8.73 11.82 -23.84
CA GLN A 529 -8.06 10.97 -24.82
C GLN A 529 -6.67 11.51 -25.17
N LYS A 530 -6.56 12.80 -25.50
CA LYS A 530 -5.27 13.44 -25.85
C LYS A 530 -4.22 13.25 -24.76
N ARG A 531 -4.63 13.36 -23.49
CA ARG A 531 -3.76 13.22 -22.32
C ARG A 531 -3.35 11.77 -22.08
N VAL A 532 -4.32 10.85 -22.13
CA VAL A 532 -4.04 9.42 -22.05
C VAL A 532 -3.08 9.01 -23.15
N TYR A 533 -3.31 9.36 -24.42
CA TYR A 533 -2.40 8.98 -25.51
C TYR A 533 -1.00 9.60 -25.40
N ALA A 534 -0.87 10.73 -24.71
CA ALA A 534 0.42 11.34 -24.44
C ALA A 534 1.18 10.64 -23.29
N ASP A 535 0.48 10.08 -22.31
CA ASP A 535 1.05 9.40 -21.15
C ASP A 535 0.02 8.49 -20.46
N PRO A 536 -0.16 7.25 -20.96
CA PRO A 536 -1.24 6.40 -20.48
C PRO A 536 -1.08 5.98 -19.02
N ILE A 537 0.17 5.80 -18.57
CA ILE A 537 0.48 5.42 -17.19
C ILE A 537 0.13 6.58 -16.24
N TRP A 538 0.56 7.81 -16.55
CA TRP A 538 0.32 8.97 -15.70
C TRP A 538 -1.18 9.30 -15.57
N TRP A 539 -1.90 9.28 -16.70
CA TRP A 539 -3.33 9.64 -16.74
C TRP A 539 -4.27 8.48 -16.44
N ARG A 540 -3.75 7.28 -16.15
CA ARG A 540 -4.55 6.07 -15.93
C ARG A 540 -5.66 6.32 -14.92
N GLU A 541 -5.30 6.74 -13.70
CA GLU A 541 -6.26 6.88 -12.60
C GLU A 541 -7.22 8.05 -12.80
N ALA A 542 -6.74 9.20 -13.28
CA ALA A 542 -7.58 10.34 -13.61
C ALA A 542 -8.61 10.00 -14.72
N CYS A 543 -8.22 9.21 -15.74
CA CYS A 543 -9.13 8.77 -16.79
C CYS A 543 -10.25 7.90 -16.24
N LEU A 544 -9.85 6.91 -15.48
CA LEU A 544 -10.69 5.96 -14.77
C LEU A 544 -11.71 6.62 -13.83
N LEU A 545 -11.26 7.57 -13.00
CA LEU A 545 -12.11 8.40 -12.15
C LEU A 545 -13.00 9.34 -12.96
N GLY A 546 -12.49 9.89 -14.07
CA GLY A 546 -13.24 10.75 -14.98
C GLY A 546 -14.39 10.03 -15.70
N VAL A 547 -14.18 8.78 -16.12
CA VAL A 547 -15.24 7.92 -16.65
C VAL A 547 -16.32 7.69 -15.59
N GLY A 548 -15.92 7.40 -14.35
CA GLY A 548 -16.83 7.28 -13.22
C GLY A 548 -17.59 8.59 -12.94
N LYS A 549 -16.93 9.75 -13.05
CA LYS A 549 -17.58 11.07 -12.90
C LYS A 549 -18.61 11.31 -14.02
N ALA A 550 -18.27 10.99 -15.27
CA ALA A 550 -19.21 11.11 -16.39
C ALA A 550 -20.44 10.22 -16.23
N ARG A 551 -20.31 9.03 -15.60
CA ARG A 551 -21.43 8.14 -15.28
C ARG A 551 -22.50 8.80 -14.40
N GLN A 552 -22.14 9.78 -13.57
CA GLN A 552 -23.11 10.55 -12.77
C GLN A 552 -24.09 11.34 -13.66
N GLY A 553 -23.67 11.72 -14.87
CA GLY A 553 -24.54 12.30 -15.90
C GLY A 553 -25.33 11.26 -16.72
N GLY A 554 -25.19 9.97 -16.40
CA GLY A 554 -25.82 8.85 -17.07
C GLY A 554 -24.81 7.93 -17.77
N LEU A 555 -25.20 6.66 -17.97
CA LEU A 555 -24.33 5.64 -18.59
C LEU A 555 -23.87 6.04 -20.00
N GLY A 556 -24.72 6.73 -20.77
CA GLY A 556 -24.39 7.21 -22.11
C GLY A 556 -23.22 8.20 -22.14
N ALA A 557 -23.08 9.07 -21.12
CA ALA A 557 -21.96 10.00 -21.02
C ALA A 557 -20.65 9.26 -20.75
N ALA A 558 -20.66 8.28 -19.84
CA ALA A 558 -19.49 7.43 -19.59
C ALA A 558 -19.11 6.61 -20.84
N VAL A 559 -20.09 6.04 -21.53
CA VAL A 559 -19.86 5.27 -22.77
C VAL A 559 -19.29 6.16 -23.88
N HIS A 560 -19.73 7.42 -23.99
CA HIS A 560 -19.17 8.36 -24.95
C HIS A 560 -17.68 8.59 -24.68
N VAL A 561 -17.29 8.87 -23.42
CA VAL A 561 -15.88 9.07 -23.03
C VAL A 561 -15.03 7.85 -23.34
N VAL A 562 -15.49 6.65 -22.96
CA VAL A 562 -14.77 5.40 -23.22
C VAL A 562 -14.71 5.09 -24.72
N GLY A 563 -15.76 5.38 -25.47
CA GLY A 563 -15.84 5.20 -26.92
C GLY A 563 -14.89 6.11 -27.68
N THR A 564 -14.69 7.34 -27.20
CA THR A 564 -13.69 8.30 -27.71
C THR A 564 -12.27 7.85 -27.36
N LEU A 565 -12.03 7.32 -26.16
CA LEU A 565 -10.71 6.82 -25.76
C LEU A 565 -10.24 5.62 -26.62
N LEU A 566 -11.15 4.68 -26.87
CA LEU A 566 -10.85 3.44 -27.56
C LEU A 566 -10.41 3.73 -29.01
N PRO A 567 -9.28 3.15 -29.47
CA PRO A 567 -8.87 3.29 -30.87
C PRO A 567 -9.94 2.84 -31.88
N ALA A 568 -9.71 3.17 -33.15
CA ALA A 568 -10.46 2.59 -34.27
C ALA A 568 -10.38 1.04 -34.26
N GLU A 569 -11.11 0.37 -35.15
CA GLU A 569 -11.04 -1.10 -35.22
C GLU A 569 -9.59 -1.57 -35.38
N PRO A 570 -9.17 -2.66 -34.70
CA PRO A 570 -7.78 -3.09 -34.74
C PRO A 570 -7.25 -3.30 -36.17
N GLY A 571 -8.09 -3.80 -37.08
CA GLY A 571 -7.72 -4.00 -38.48
C GLY A 571 -7.56 -2.71 -39.31
N ASP A 572 -8.10 -1.60 -38.83
CA ASP A 572 -8.01 -0.29 -39.50
C ASP A 572 -6.80 0.51 -39.02
N VAL A 573 -6.18 0.10 -37.90
CA VAL A 573 -4.95 0.71 -37.36
C VAL A 573 -3.74 -0.08 -37.86
N ALA A 574 -3.14 0.41 -38.94
CA ALA A 574 -2.03 -0.26 -39.62
C ALA A 574 -0.80 -0.47 -38.72
N GLU A 575 -0.41 0.54 -37.94
CA GLU A 575 0.74 0.49 -37.03
C GLU A 575 0.34 1.00 -35.63
N PRO A 576 -0.19 0.12 -34.76
CA PRO A 576 -0.54 0.50 -33.41
C PRO A 576 0.73 0.82 -32.59
N CYS A 577 0.86 2.06 -32.12
CA CYS A 577 1.86 2.41 -31.11
C CYS A 577 1.43 2.00 -29.68
N ALA A 578 2.36 2.05 -28.72
CA ALA A 578 2.12 1.75 -27.30
C ALA A 578 0.87 2.43 -26.70
N ALA A 579 0.61 3.68 -27.09
CA ALA A 579 -0.56 4.42 -26.62
C ALA A 579 -1.90 3.78 -27.04
N HIS A 580 -1.98 3.16 -28.22
CA HIS A 580 -3.20 2.46 -28.65
C HIS A 580 -3.48 1.23 -27.77
N TRP A 581 -2.44 0.45 -27.49
CA TRP A 581 -2.53 -0.74 -26.64
C TRP A 581 -2.94 -0.38 -25.21
N GLN A 582 -2.29 0.63 -24.62
CA GLN A 582 -2.60 1.08 -23.27
C GLN A 582 -3.99 1.73 -23.19
N ALA A 583 -4.40 2.51 -24.21
CA ALA A 583 -5.75 3.07 -24.27
C ALA A 583 -6.82 1.96 -24.38
N ALA A 584 -6.58 0.90 -25.16
CA ALA A 584 -7.51 -0.22 -25.24
C ALA A 584 -7.59 -1.03 -23.93
N ALA A 585 -6.46 -1.29 -23.28
CA ALA A 585 -6.43 -1.90 -21.95
C ALA A 585 -7.20 -1.07 -20.92
N LEU A 586 -6.97 0.25 -20.92
CA LEU A 586 -7.65 1.20 -20.03
C LEU A 586 -9.15 1.28 -20.31
N THR A 587 -9.56 1.28 -21.58
CA THR A 587 -10.96 1.17 -21.98
C THR A 587 -11.57 -0.12 -21.42
N GLY A 588 -10.90 -1.26 -21.56
CA GLY A 588 -11.36 -2.53 -21.00
C GLY A 588 -11.61 -2.45 -19.50
N GLN A 589 -10.65 -1.88 -18.75
CA GLN A 589 -10.79 -1.68 -17.31
C GLN A 589 -11.96 -0.73 -16.97
N ALA A 590 -12.11 0.37 -17.70
CA ALA A 590 -13.22 1.30 -17.51
C ALA A 590 -14.58 0.62 -17.75
N LEU A 591 -14.71 -0.21 -18.80
CA LEU A 591 -15.92 -0.99 -19.07
C LEU A 591 -16.21 -2.01 -17.97
N VAL A 592 -15.15 -2.62 -17.43
CA VAL A 592 -15.21 -3.52 -16.28
C VAL A 592 -15.80 -2.84 -15.04
N GLU A 593 -15.39 -1.61 -14.76
CA GLU A 593 -15.93 -0.86 -13.62
C GLU A 593 -17.34 -0.34 -13.84
N LEU A 594 -17.67 0.05 -15.07
CA LEU A 594 -19.01 0.48 -15.42
C LEU A 594 -20.04 -0.67 -15.37
N ARG A 595 -19.59 -1.93 -15.28
CA ARG A 595 -20.43 -3.14 -15.47
C ARG A 595 -21.18 -3.11 -16.80
N LEU A 596 -20.52 -2.65 -17.87
CA LEU A 596 -21.21 -2.39 -19.13
C LEU A 596 -21.76 -3.68 -19.77
N TRP A 597 -21.09 -4.82 -19.61
CA TRP A 597 -21.53 -6.10 -20.19
C TRP A 597 -22.87 -6.59 -19.62
N GLU A 598 -23.19 -6.27 -18.37
CA GLU A 598 -24.50 -6.59 -17.77
C GLU A 598 -25.63 -5.74 -18.36
N LYS A 599 -25.30 -4.57 -18.90
CA LYS A 599 -26.25 -3.57 -19.38
C LYS A 599 -26.30 -3.47 -20.90
N SER A 600 -25.41 -4.15 -21.62
CA SER A 600 -25.27 -4.01 -23.06
C SER A 600 -26.33 -4.76 -23.86
N GLU A 601 -26.97 -5.78 -23.27
CA GLU A 601 -27.95 -6.61 -23.98
C GLU A 601 -29.07 -5.76 -24.59
N GLY A 602 -29.25 -5.87 -25.91
CA GLY A 602 -30.26 -5.11 -26.64
C GLY A 602 -29.88 -3.66 -26.94
N GLN A 603 -28.62 -3.25 -26.70
CA GLN A 603 -28.10 -1.91 -26.98
C GLN A 603 -26.96 -1.95 -28.01
N PRO A 604 -27.25 -1.78 -29.32
CA PRO A 604 -26.26 -2.01 -30.39
C PRO A 604 -24.96 -1.22 -30.25
N HIS A 605 -25.04 0.01 -29.75
CA HIS A 605 -23.84 0.84 -29.55
C HIS A 605 -22.93 0.29 -28.44
N PHE A 606 -23.52 -0.22 -27.35
CA PHE A 606 -22.76 -0.77 -26.23
C PHE A 606 -22.15 -2.12 -26.59
N GLU A 607 -22.91 -2.95 -27.31
CA GLU A 607 -22.42 -4.22 -27.86
C GLU A 607 -21.27 -4.01 -28.84
N ALA A 608 -21.35 -2.98 -29.70
CA ALA A 608 -20.27 -2.63 -30.62
C ALA A 608 -19.01 -2.19 -29.87
N LEU A 609 -19.15 -1.35 -28.83
CA LEU A 609 -18.03 -0.90 -28.01
C LEU A 609 -17.35 -2.07 -27.28
N LEU A 610 -18.13 -2.95 -26.66
CA LEU A 610 -17.61 -4.15 -26.00
C LEU A 610 -16.90 -5.07 -26.99
N ARG A 611 -17.48 -5.30 -28.17
CA ARG A 611 -16.88 -6.13 -29.21
C ARG A 611 -15.54 -5.57 -29.68
N ARG A 612 -15.48 -4.27 -29.98
CA ARG A 612 -14.24 -3.60 -30.41
C ARG A 612 -13.17 -3.66 -29.32
N THR A 613 -13.56 -3.45 -28.05
CA THR A 613 -12.65 -3.57 -26.90
C THR A 613 -12.09 -4.98 -26.77
N ARG A 614 -12.95 -6.01 -26.79
CA ARG A 614 -12.52 -7.43 -26.74
C ARG A 614 -11.53 -7.74 -27.87
N ARG A 615 -11.80 -7.30 -29.10
CA ARG A 615 -10.89 -7.51 -30.25
C ARG A 615 -9.51 -6.89 -30.02
N TRP A 616 -9.43 -5.70 -29.43
CA TRP A 616 -8.15 -5.08 -29.07
C TRP A 616 -7.42 -5.87 -27.99
N LEU A 617 -8.10 -6.28 -26.92
CA LEU A 617 -7.50 -7.06 -25.84
C LEU A 617 -7.02 -8.43 -26.31
N VAL A 618 -7.78 -9.10 -27.19
CA VAL A 618 -7.36 -10.35 -27.84
C VAL A 618 -6.08 -10.13 -28.64
N ARG A 619 -6.06 -9.12 -29.52
CA ARG A 619 -4.90 -8.80 -30.34
C ARG A 619 -3.67 -8.46 -29.49
N LEU A 620 -3.86 -7.73 -28.38
CA LEU A 620 -2.81 -7.40 -27.41
C LEU A 620 -2.16 -8.65 -26.83
N LEU A 621 -2.96 -9.63 -26.41
CA LEU A 621 -2.47 -10.90 -25.88
C LEU A 621 -1.82 -11.78 -26.94
N GLU A 622 -2.40 -11.87 -28.14
CA GLU A 622 -1.89 -12.68 -29.24
C GLU A 622 -0.57 -12.13 -29.82
N GLU A 623 -0.41 -10.81 -29.88
CA GLU A 623 0.80 -10.15 -30.39
C GLU A 623 1.84 -9.82 -29.30
N GLY A 624 1.59 -10.21 -28.04
CA GLY A 624 2.55 -10.04 -26.94
C GLY A 624 2.87 -8.58 -26.62
N GLN A 625 1.92 -7.67 -26.80
CA GLN A 625 2.14 -6.24 -26.63
C GLN A 625 1.99 -5.82 -25.17
N LEU A 626 2.79 -4.84 -24.73
CA LEU A 626 2.93 -4.40 -23.33
C LEU A 626 3.74 -5.37 -22.46
N SER A 627 4.07 -4.94 -21.23
CA SER A 627 4.81 -5.77 -20.27
C SER A 627 3.98 -6.99 -19.79
N PRO A 628 4.62 -8.07 -19.28
CA PRO A 628 3.92 -9.22 -18.70
C PRO A 628 2.81 -8.85 -17.72
N ARG A 629 3.06 -7.85 -16.86
CA ARG A 629 2.07 -7.40 -15.87
C ARG A 629 0.86 -6.77 -16.55
N GLU A 630 1.09 -5.86 -17.50
CA GLU A 630 0.02 -5.19 -18.25
C GLU A 630 -0.79 -6.19 -19.10
N ARG A 631 -0.14 -7.21 -19.68
CA ARG A 631 -0.82 -8.28 -20.42
C ARG A 631 -1.68 -9.14 -19.51
N ALA A 632 -1.17 -9.53 -18.34
CA ALA A 632 -1.95 -10.28 -17.37
C ALA A 632 -3.18 -9.49 -16.87
N ASP A 633 -3.02 -8.21 -16.56
CA ASP A 633 -4.14 -7.33 -16.19
C ASP A 633 -5.17 -7.22 -17.34
N ALA A 634 -4.71 -7.07 -18.58
CA ALA A 634 -5.56 -7.04 -19.77
C ALA A 634 -6.31 -8.37 -20.00
N GLY A 635 -5.67 -9.50 -19.72
CA GLY A 635 -6.27 -10.83 -19.80
C GLY A 635 -7.34 -11.09 -18.75
N ASP A 636 -7.16 -10.58 -17.52
CA ASP A 636 -8.19 -10.64 -16.48
C ASP A 636 -9.39 -9.75 -16.84
N VAL A 637 -9.12 -8.55 -17.35
CA VAL A 637 -10.15 -7.64 -17.89
C VAL A 637 -10.92 -8.32 -19.02
N LEU A 638 -10.22 -8.96 -19.97
CA LEU A 638 -10.85 -9.70 -21.05
C LEU A 638 -11.73 -10.83 -20.54
N GLY A 639 -11.26 -11.59 -19.54
CA GLY A 639 -12.03 -12.63 -18.87
C GLY A 639 -13.34 -12.12 -18.28
N ARG A 640 -13.29 -10.99 -17.56
CA ARG A 640 -14.49 -10.34 -16.97
C ARG A 640 -15.44 -9.78 -18.03
N LEU A 641 -14.89 -9.28 -19.13
CA LEU A 641 -15.67 -8.85 -20.27
C LEU A 641 -16.20 -10.03 -21.08
N GLY A 642 -15.83 -11.27 -20.82
CA GLY A 642 -16.14 -12.43 -21.65
C GLY A 642 -15.10 -12.62 -22.74
N ASP A 643 -14.13 -13.50 -22.47
CA ASP A 643 -13.02 -13.81 -23.37
C ASP A 643 -13.52 -14.63 -24.58
N PRO A 644 -13.40 -14.10 -25.82
CA PRO A 644 -13.86 -14.80 -27.00
C PRO A 644 -12.80 -15.74 -27.58
N ARG A 645 -11.59 -15.82 -26.99
CA ARG A 645 -10.50 -16.65 -27.51
C ARG A 645 -10.89 -18.13 -27.43
N PRO A 646 -10.81 -18.85 -28.56
CA PRO A 646 -10.99 -20.30 -28.59
C PRO A 646 -10.06 -21.00 -27.59
N GLY A 647 -10.59 -21.89 -26.76
CA GLY A 647 -9.77 -22.68 -25.85
C GLY A 647 -9.60 -22.10 -24.45
N VAL A 648 -10.27 -20.99 -24.12
CA VAL A 648 -10.10 -20.28 -22.84
C VAL A 648 -11.33 -20.38 -21.94
N GLY A 649 -12.53 -20.22 -22.51
CA GLY A 649 -13.79 -20.12 -21.76
C GLY A 649 -14.67 -21.37 -21.85
N THR A 650 -15.98 -21.15 -21.97
CA THR A 650 -16.99 -22.19 -22.15
C THR A 650 -17.79 -21.98 -23.44
N LEU A 651 -18.40 -23.05 -23.93
CA LEU A 651 -19.37 -23.03 -25.03
C LEU A 651 -20.73 -23.50 -24.52
N ILE A 652 -21.81 -22.99 -25.13
CA ILE A 652 -23.16 -23.50 -24.92
C ILE A 652 -23.42 -24.65 -25.89
N ALA A 653 -23.76 -25.83 -25.36
CA ALA A 653 -24.20 -26.97 -26.15
C ALA A 653 -25.54 -27.50 -25.63
N GLY A 654 -26.61 -27.27 -26.39
CA GLY A 654 -27.97 -27.48 -25.91
C GLY A 654 -28.31 -26.47 -24.81
N GLU A 655 -28.76 -26.96 -23.65
CA GLU A 655 -29.10 -26.14 -22.47
C GLU A 655 -27.98 -26.08 -21.42
N ARG A 656 -26.77 -26.55 -21.74
CA ARG A 656 -25.67 -26.68 -20.77
C ARG A 656 -24.39 -26.03 -21.26
N GLU A 657 -23.67 -25.43 -20.33
CA GLU A 657 -22.29 -24.98 -20.54
C GLU A 657 -21.33 -26.17 -20.61
N GLN A 658 -20.33 -26.04 -21.47
CA GLN A 658 -19.27 -27.02 -21.71
C GLN A 658 -17.92 -26.32 -21.71
N PRO A 659 -16.86 -26.98 -21.23
CA PRO A 659 -15.52 -26.44 -21.34
C PRO A 659 -15.13 -26.29 -22.80
N ASP A 660 -14.63 -25.11 -23.16
CA ASP A 660 -14.15 -24.86 -24.51
C ASP A 660 -12.67 -25.22 -24.64
N ILE A 661 -12.31 -26.43 -25.05
CA ILE A 661 -10.90 -26.83 -25.16
C ILE A 661 -10.42 -26.71 -26.61
N LEU A 662 -9.32 -25.98 -26.79
CA LEU A 662 -8.57 -25.92 -28.05
C LEU A 662 -7.39 -26.87 -27.95
N TRP A 663 -7.28 -27.79 -28.90
CA TRP A 663 -6.26 -28.83 -28.91
C TRP A 663 -5.15 -28.50 -29.91
N VAL A 664 -3.94 -28.98 -29.67
CA VAL A 664 -2.83 -28.96 -30.64
C VAL A 664 -2.36 -30.38 -30.89
N GLU A 665 -1.91 -30.66 -32.11
CA GLU A 665 -1.39 -32.00 -32.46
C GLU A 665 0.11 -32.09 -32.18
N ALA A 666 0.49 -33.11 -31.41
CA ALA A 666 1.85 -33.61 -31.36
C ALA A 666 1.95 -34.82 -32.30
N PRO A 667 2.63 -34.69 -33.46
CA PRO A 667 2.61 -35.74 -34.48
C PRO A 667 3.36 -37.00 -34.03
N ALA A 668 2.94 -38.15 -34.56
CA ALA A 668 3.62 -39.42 -34.33
C ALA A 668 5.09 -39.36 -34.75
N GLY A 669 5.96 -40.07 -34.04
CA GLY A 669 7.37 -40.19 -34.39
C GLY A 669 8.32 -40.12 -33.21
N GLU A 670 9.60 -40.21 -33.54
CA GLU A 670 10.72 -40.18 -32.60
C GLU A 670 10.96 -38.78 -32.04
N PHE A 671 11.34 -38.71 -30.76
CA PHE A 671 11.87 -37.52 -30.12
C PHE A 671 12.94 -37.91 -29.09
N THR A 672 13.74 -36.92 -28.67
CA THR A 672 14.73 -37.10 -27.60
C THR A 672 14.12 -36.66 -26.28
N MET A 673 14.03 -37.59 -25.33
CA MET A 673 13.59 -37.36 -23.95
C MET A 673 14.80 -37.28 -23.02
N GLY A 674 14.74 -36.40 -22.03
CA GLY A 674 15.81 -36.19 -21.06
C GLY A 674 16.99 -35.36 -21.60
N THR A 675 17.94 -35.07 -20.72
CA THR A 675 19.05 -34.15 -20.97
C THR A 675 20.37 -34.91 -21.17
N PRO A 676 21.25 -34.47 -22.09
CA PRO A 676 22.57 -35.09 -22.26
C PRO A 676 23.43 -34.99 -21.00
N GLU A 677 24.29 -35.98 -20.78
CA GLU A 677 25.19 -36.02 -19.63
C GLU A 677 26.12 -34.79 -19.58
N GLY A 678 26.24 -34.16 -18.40
CA GLY A 678 27.11 -33.00 -18.19
C GLY A 678 26.46 -31.63 -18.40
N ASP A 679 25.16 -31.55 -18.69
CA ASP A 679 24.42 -30.29 -18.56
C ASP A 679 24.33 -29.90 -17.07
N LYS A 680 24.81 -28.71 -16.73
CA LYS A 680 24.88 -28.22 -15.34
C LYS A 680 23.53 -27.70 -14.82
N MET A 681 22.55 -27.57 -15.69
CA MET A 681 21.19 -27.12 -15.34
C MET A 681 20.23 -28.29 -15.08
N ALA A 682 20.61 -29.52 -15.41
CA ALA A 682 19.77 -30.69 -15.26
C ALA A 682 19.98 -31.37 -13.89
N TYR A 683 18.90 -31.91 -13.34
CA TYR A 683 18.92 -32.76 -12.16
C TYR A 683 19.22 -34.23 -12.51
N ASP A 684 19.55 -35.04 -11.50
CA ASP A 684 19.94 -36.45 -11.69
C ASP A 684 18.83 -37.30 -12.33
N ASP A 685 17.57 -36.94 -12.11
CA ASP A 685 16.36 -37.58 -12.65
C ASP A 685 16.00 -37.12 -14.07
N GLU A 686 16.81 -36.26 -14.70
CA GLU A 686 16.65 -35.84 -16.11
C GLU A 686 17.59 -36.60 -17.07
N HIS A 687 18.48 -37.43 -16.53
CA HIS A 687 19.50 -38.15 -17.31
C HIS A 687 19.20 -39.65 -17.43
N PRO A 688 19.64 -40.32 -18.52
CA PRO A 688 20.29 -39.76 -19.71
C PRO A 688 19.28 -39.34 -20.80
N ALA A 689 19.71 -38.48 -21.72
CA ALA A 689 19.01 -38.29 -22.99
C ALA A 689 18.88 -39.62 -23.76
N HIS A 690 17.67 -39.98 -24.17
CA HIS A 690 17.37 -41.21 -24.91
C HIS A 690 16.22 -40.99 -25.89
N THR A 691 16.15 -41.83 -26.93
CA THR A 691 15.15 -41.70 -28.00
C THR A 691 13.91 -42.53 -27.68
N LEU A 692 12.74 -41.91 -27.79
CA LEU A 692 11.44 -42.57 -27.67
C LEU A 692 10.61 -42.32 -28.93
N SER A 693 9.83 -43.32 -29.34
CA SER A 693 8.83 -43.17 -30.41
C SER A 693 7.44 -43.17 -29.79
N LEU A 694 6.71 -42.07 -29.95
CA LEU A 694 5.33 -41.92 -29.46
C LEU A 694 4.34 -41.85 -30.64
N PRO A 695 3.11 -42.37 -30.47
CA PRO A 695 2.04 -42.15 -31.44
C PRO A 695 1.68 -40.66 -31.53
N ASP A 696 0.80 -40.33 -32.46
CA ASP A 696 0.16 -39.01 -32.50
C ASP A 696 -0.79 -38.87 -31.30
N PHE A 697 -0.83 -37.68 -30.74
CA PHE A 697 -1.78 -37.33 -29.70
C PHE A 697 -2.10 -35.83 -29.76
N TYR A 698 -3.15 -35.47 -29.04
CA TYR A 698 -3.56 -34.08 -28.89
C TYR A 698 -3.38 -33.67 -27.43
N ILE A 699 -2.84 -32.48 -27.22
CA ILE A 699 -2.74 -31.84 -25.91
C ILE A 699 -3.46 -30.49 -25.95
N SER A 700 -4.01 -30.04 -24.83
CA SER A 700 -4.66 -28.73 -24.79
C SER A 700 -3.65 -27.63 -25.10
N ARG A 701 -4.07 -26.62 -25.87
CA ARG A 701 -3.21 -25.47 -26.22
C ARG A 701 -2.81 -24.67 -24.99
N TYR A 702 -3.70 -24.61 -24.00
CA TYR A 702 -3.53 -23.89 -22.75
C TYR A 702 -3.75 -24.86 -21.57
N PRO A 703 -3.20 -24.56 -20.38
CA PRO A 703 -3.67 -25.14 -19.14
C PRO A 703 -5.19 -24.95 -18.96
N ILE A 704 -5.85 -25.90 -18.30
CA ILE A 704 -7.29 -25.80 -18.04
C ILE A 704 -7.58 -24.59 -17.16
N THR A 705 -8.46 -23.72 -17.61
CA THR A 705 -8.84 -22.49 -16.90
C THR A 705 -9.88 -22.73 -15.82
N ASN A 706 -10.02 -21.80 -14.87
CA ASN A 706 -11.12 -21.84 -13.91
C ASN A 706 -12.50 -21.84 -14.61
N ALA A 707 -12.67 -21.09 -15.71
CA ALA A 707 -13.90 -21.12 -16.50
C ALA A 707 -14.21 -22.51 -17.05
N GLN A 708 -13.21 -23.23 -17.58
CA GLN A 708 -13.36 -24.59 -18.10
C GLN A 708 -13.54 -25.64 -16.99
N PHE A 709 -13.04 -25.39 -15.79
CA PHE A 709 -13.25 -26.26 -14.64
C PHE A 709 -14.64 -26.05 -14.01
N GLY A 710 -15.25 -24.88 -14.17
CA GLY A 710 -16.57 -24.53 -13.63
C GLY A 710 -17.69 -25.53 -13.97
N PRO A 711 -17.86 -25.96 -15.23
CA PRO A 711 -18.86 -26.96 -15.59
C PRO A 711 -18.68 -28.32 -14.89
N PHE A 712 -17.45 -28.73 -14.55
CA PHE A 712 -17.20 -29.96 -13.77
C PHE A 712 -17.76 -29.85 -12.35
N LEU A 713 -17.58 -28.70 -11.71
CA LEU A 713 -18.19 -28.42 -10.40
C LEU A 713 -19.72 -28.40 -10.50
N ALA A 714 -20.26 -27.70 -11.51
CA ALA A 714 -21.70 -27.55 -11.70
C ALA A 714 -22.42 -28.87 -12.01
N ASP A 715 -21.76 -29.81 -12.68
CA ASP A 715 -22.31 -31.12 -13.05
C ASP A 715 -22.10 -32.19 -11.95
N GLY A 716 -21.74 -31.78 -10.72
CA GLY A 716 -21.57 -32.70 -9.58
C GLY A 716 -20.30 -33.55 -9.66
N GLY A 717 -19.25 -33.05 -10.31
CA GLY A 717 -17.99 -33.77 -10.51
C GLY A 717 -17.32 -34.25 -9.22
N TYR A 718 -17.44 -33.46 -8.15
CA TYR A 718 -16.92 -33.80 -6.81
C TYR A 718 -17.82 -34.74 -6.00
N ASP A 719 -19.01 -35.02 -6.51
CA ASP A 719 -20.04 -35.82 -5.83
C ASP A 719 -20.34 -37.12 -6.59
N THR A 720 -19.62 -37.38 -7.69
CA THR A 720 -19.82 -38.55 -8.55
C THR A 720 -18.63 -39.51 -8.49
N GLU A 721 -18.75 -40.54 -7.65
CA GLU A 721 -17.70 -41.55 -7.39
C GLU A 721 -17.08 -42.15 -8.67
N ALA A 722 -17.88 -42.34 -9.73
CA ALA A 722 -17.42 -42.94 -10.99
C ALA A 722 -16.28 -42.16 -11.69
N TYR A 723 -16.08 -40.89 -11.36
CA TYR A 723 -14.97 -40.10 -11.88
C TYR A 723 -13.68 -40.29 -11.08
N TRP A 724 -13.74 -40.77 -9.85
CA TRP A 724 -12.60 -40.78 -8.93
C TRP A 724 -11.90 -42.15 -8.93
N THR A 725 -10.61 -42.16 -8.57
CA THR A 725 -9.95 -43.40 -8.14
C THR A 725 -10.49 -43.80 -6.76
N PRO A 726 -10.40 -45.08 -6.36
CA PRO A 726 -10.82 -45.49 -5.02
C PRO A 726 -10.13 -44.69 -3.90
N GLU A 727 -8.82 -44.45 -4.01
CA GLU A 727 -8.06 -43.65 -3.04
C GLU A 727 -8.42 -42.17 -3.12
N GLY A 728 -8.57 -41.61 -4.32
CA GLY A 728 -9.04 -40.24 -4.51
C GLY A 728 -10.43 -39.98 -3.95
N TRP A 729 -11.35 -40.94 -4.06
CA TRP A 729 -12.68 -40.87 -3.46
C TRP A 729 -12.62 -40.94 -1.93
N ALA A 730 -11.78 -41.83 -1.38
CA ALA A 730 -11.54 -41.87 0.05
C ALA A 730 -10.94 -40.55 0.57
N TRP A 731 -9.98 -39.97 -0.15
CA TRP A 731 -9.39 -38.67 0.16
C TRP A 731 -10.43 -37.55 0.12
N ARG A 732 -11.28 -37.51 -0.92
CA ARG A 732 -12.40 -36.57 -1.04
C ARG A 732 -13.32 -36.59 0.18
N HIS A 733 -13.45 -37.75 0.83
CA HIS A 733 -14.26 -37.99 2.03
C HIS A 733 -13.49 -37.95 3.36
N GLY A 734 -12.25 -37.45 3.36
CA GLY A 734 -11.50 -37.17 4.59
C GLY A 734 -10.43 -38.19 4.96
N ALA A 735 -10.14 -39.19 4.10
CA ALA A 735 -8.92 -39.96 4.27
C ALA A 735 -7.70 -39.07 4.04
N GLU A 736 -6.69 -39.19 4.90
CA GLU A 736 -5.42 -38.49 4.72
C GLU A 736 -4.45 -39.34 3.88
N PRO A 737 -3.63 -38.71 3.02
CA PRO A 737 -2.62 -39.43 2.25
C PRO A 737 -1.53 -40.01 3.16
N ASP A 738 -0.87 -41.07 2.71
CA ASP A 738 0.27 -41.65 3.42
C ASP A 738 1.47 -40.68 3.38
N PRO A 739 1.99 -40.20 4.52
CA PRO A 739 3.14 -39.31 4.54
C PRO A 739 4.48 -40.04 4.37
N SER A 740 4.50 -41.37 4.37
CA SER A 740 5.73 -42.17 4.28
C SER A 740 6.67 -41.84 3.11
N PRO A 741 6.18 -41.49 1.90
CA PRO A 741 7.06 -41.13 0.79
C PRO A 741 7.82 -39.82 1.00
N TYR A 742 7.37 -38.96 1.94
CA TYR A 742 7.94 -37.64 2.21
C TYR A 742 8.88 -37.63 3.41
N GLN A 743 9.32 -38.79 3.91
CA GLN A 743 10.19 -38.85 5.08
C GLN A 743 11.63 -38.40 4.79
N ASP A 744 12.08 -38.51 3.53
CA ASP A 744 13.43 -38.19 3.09
C ASP A 744 13.59 -36.75 2.57
N ILE A 745 12.50 -35.98 2.41
CA ILE A 745 12.55 -34.55 2.09
C ILE A 745 12.90 -33.68 3.30
N ASP A 746 13.31 -32.44 3.03
CA ASP A 746 13.66 -31.48 4.08
C ASP A 746 12.46 -31.10 4.98
N GLN A 747 12.75 -30.73 6.23
CA GLN A 747 11.71 -30.43 7.23
C GLN A 747 10.82 -29.24 6.87
N ALA A 748 11.33 -28.26 6.10
CA ALA A 748 10.54 -27.10 5.71
C ALA A 748 9.47 -27.53 4.71
N THR A 749 9.84 -28.32 3.70
CA THR A 749 8.88 -28.89 2.73
C THR A 749 7.86 -29.81 3.39
N GLN A 750 8.28 -30.67 4.33
CA GLN A 750 7.33 -31.51 5.11
C GLN A 750 6.30 -30.65 5.85
N LYS A 751 6.76 -29.56 6.48
CA LYS A 751 5.89 -28.62 7.19
C LYS A 751 4.91 -27.94 6.22
N SER A 752 5.37 -27.49 5.05
CA SER A 752 4.51 -26.86 4.03
C SER A 752 3.42 -27.82 3.53
N ILE A 753 3.75 -29.10 3.30
CA ILE A 753 2.76 -30.12 2.93
C ILE A 753 1.72 -30.31 4.04
N ALA A 754 2.17 -30.42 5.29
CA ALA A 754 1.28 -30.57 6.45
C ALA A 754 0.34 -29.35 6.63
N GLU A 755 0.86 -28.13 6.45
CA GLU A 755 0.07 -26.90 6.49
C GLU A 755 -0.96 -26.85 5.34
N TRP A 756 -0.58 -27.27 4.14
CA TRP A 756 -1.50 -27.36 3.00
C TRP A 756 -2.63 -28.36 3.24
N LEU A 757 -2.32 -29.56 3.76
CA LEU A 757 -3.32 -30.57 4.12
C LEU A 757 -4.26 -30.07 5.23
N ALA A 758 -3.71 -29.41 6.26
CA ALA A 758 -4.51 -28.79 7.33
C ALA A 758 -5.44 -27.69 6.78
N GLY A 759 -5.05 -27.00 5.71
CA GLY A 759 -5.88 -26.04 4.99
C GLY A 759 -7.03 -26.67 4.19
N ARG A 760 -6.97 -27.97 3.88
CA ARG A 760 -7.96 -28.75 3.13
C ARG A 760 -8.62 -29.85 3.98
N PRO A 761 -9.40 -29.49 5.03
CA PRO A 761 -10.25 -30.46 5.71
C PRO A 761 -11.34 -30.96 4.77
N ALA A 762 -11.97 -32.11 5.10
CA ALA A 762 -12.92 -32.80 4.23
C ALA A 762 -14.07 -31.89 3.74
N GLU A 763 -14.52 -30.95 4.56
CA GLU A 763 -15.61 -30.01 4.23
C GLU A 763 -15.20 -28.97 3.19
N ARG A 764 -13.91 -28.83 2.87
CA ARG A 764 -13.37 -27.95 1.83
C ARG A 764 -12.91 -28.69 0.58
N ARG A 765 -12.92 -30.03 0.56
CA ARG A 765 -12.49 -30.87 -0.57
C ARG A 765 -13.55 -30.99 -1.69
N HIS A 766 -14.52 -30.07 -1.78
CA HIS A 766 -15.57 -30.05 -2.81
C HIS A 766 -15.30 -29.10 -3.97
N ARG A 767 -14.11 -28.50 -4.01
CA ARG A 767 -13.64 -27.56 -5.04
C ARG A 767 -12.12 -27.37 -4.94
N PRO A 768 -11.48 -26.81 -5.98
CA PRO A 768 -10.06 -26.44 -5.94
C PRO A 768 -9.73 -25.53 -4.75
N PHE A 769 -8.53 -25.66 -4.18
CA PHE A 769 -8.16 -25.00 -2.93
C PHE A 769 -8.34 -23.47 -2.99
N TRP A 770 -7.93 -22.89 -4.12
CA TRP A 770 -7.92 -21.46 -4.36
C TRP A 770 -9.08 -20.97 -5.23
N TRP A 771 -10.16 -21.76 -5.36
CA TRP A 771 -11.29 -21.46 -6.25
C TRP A 771 -11.93 -20.08 -6.04
N GLY A 772 -12.05 -19.64 -4.78
CA GLY A 772 -12.63 -18.35 -4.42
C GLY A 772 -11.61 -17.24 -4.21
N ASP A 773 -10.33 -17.50 -4.47
CA ASP A 773 -9.27 -16.54 -4.25
C ASP A 773 -9.19 -15.55 -5.41
N PRO A 774 -9.22 -14.22 -5.19
CA PRO A 774 -9.15 -13.24 -6.27
C PRO A 774 -7.90 -13.34 -7.14
N LYS A 775 -6.77 -13.81 -6.57
CA LYS A 775 -5.48 -13.93 -7.23
C LYS A 775 -5.40 -15.17 -8.13
N TRP A 776 -6.10 -16.24 -7.77
CA TRP A 776 -5.94 -17.54 -8.42
C TRP A 776 -7.20 -18.05 -9.13
N GLY A 777 -8.38 -17.61 -8.68
CA GLY A 777 -9.70 -18.07 -9.11
C GLY A 777 -10.31 -17.28 -10.28
N ALA A 778 -9.57 -16.37 -10.91
CA ALA A 778 -10.08 -15.62 -12.06
C ALA A 778 -10.35 -16.55 -13.25
N ALA A 779 -11.43 -16.27 -13.99
CA ALA A 779 -12.01 -17.17 -14.99
C ALA A 779 -11.02 -17.66 -16.06
N THR A 780 -10.13 -16.79 -16.55
CA THR A 780 -9.17 -17.08 -17.63
C THR A 780 -7.81 -17.55 -17.13
N ARG A 781 -7.58 -17.58 -15.81
CA ARG A 781 -6.36 -18.12 -15.21
C ARG A 781 -6.45 -19.65 -15.12
N PRO A 782 -5.31 -20.37 -15.15
CA PRO A 782 -5.28 -21.80 -14.89
C PRO A 782 -5.93 -22.14 -13.55
N VAL A 783 -6.65 -23.26 -13.50
CA VAL A 783 -7.14 -23.81 -12.23
C VAL A 783 -5.95 -24.31 -11.41
N VAL A 784 -5.84 -23.85 -10.16
CA VAL A 784 -4.75 -24.22 -9.25
C VAL A 784 -5.26 -24.73 -7.91
N GLY A 785 -4.39 -25.39 -7.15
CA GLY A 785 -4.76 -26.05 -5.90
C GLY A 785 -5.63 -27.27 -6.12
N VAL A 786 -5.49 -27.93 -7.27
CA VAL A 786 -6.06 -29.24 -7.58
C VAL A 786 -5.01 -30.32 -7.29
N SER A 787 -5.45 -31.38 -6.62
CA SER A 787 -4.69 -32.62 -6.46
C SER A 787 -4.66 -33.41 -7.77
N TRP A 788 -3.74 -34.36 -7.85
CA TRP A 788 -3.70 -35.33 -8.94
C TRP A 788 -5.04 -36.10 -9.09
N TYR A 789 -5.71 -36.43 -7.97
CA TYR A 789 -7.04 -37.05 -7.97
C TYR A 789 -8.10 -36.18 -8.65
N GLU A 790 -8.13 -34.89 -8.32
CA GLU A 790 -9.05 -33.92 -8.91
C GLU A 790 -8.80 -33.77 -10.42
N ALA A 791 -7.53 -33.75 -10.84
CA ALA A 791 -7.16 -33.67 -12.25
C ALA A 791 -7.59 -34.91 -13.05
N LEU A 792 -7.39 -36.12 -12.51
CA LEU A 792 -7.90 -37.35 -13.11
C LEU A 792 -9.42 -37.41 -13.18
N ALA A 793 -10.10 -37.00 -12.10
CA ALA A 793 -11.56 -36.95 -12.06
C ALA A 793 -12.12 -36.00 -13.11
N TYR A 794 -11.48 -34.84 -13.30
CA TYR A 794 -11.81 -33.92 -14.38
C TYR A 794 -11.68 -34.58 -15.75
N CYS A 795 -10.56 -35.24 -16.07
CA CYS A 795 -10.38 -35.93 -17.37
C CYS A 795 -11.42 -37.02 -17.61
N ARG A 796 -11.76 -37.82 -16.58
CA ARG A 796 -12.78 -38.88 -16.68
C ARG A 796 -14.18 -38.31 -16.91
N TRP A 797 -14.53 -37.24 -16.19
CA TRP A 797 -15.76 -36.49 -16.43
C TRP A 797 -15.79 -35.91 -17.85
N LEU A 798 -14.69 -35.30 -18.31
CA LEU A 798 -14.54 -34.73 -19.64
C LEU A 798 -14.81 -35.78 -20.72
N ALA A 799 -14.22 -36.97 -20.58
CA ALA A 799 -14.43 -38.09 -21.49
C ALA A 799 -15.91 -38.54 -21.52
N ALA A 800 -16.55 -38.69 -20.36
CA ALA A 800 -17.96 -39.02 -20.27
C ALA A 800 -18.83 -37.94 -20.93
N ARG A 801 -18.48 -36.68 -20.70
CA ARG A 801 -19.20 -35.52 -21.21
C ARG A 801 -19.15 -35.43 -22.73
N TRP A 802 -17.96 -35.54 -23.32
CA TRP A 802 -17.79 -35.51 -24.78
C TRP A 802 -18.55 -36.63 -25.48
N ARG A 803 -18.53 -37.84 -24.91
CA ARG A 803 -19.29 -38.98 -25.45
C ARG A 803 -20.79 -38.75 -25.49
N THR A 804 -21.34 -38.06 -24.48
CA THR A 804 -22.78 -37.76 -24.42
C THR A 804 -23.19 -36.56 -25.26
N ALA A 805 -22.32 -35.55 -25.39
CA ALA A 805 -22.64 -34.28 -26.03
C ALA A 805 -22.27 -34.21 -27.52
N ASN A 806 -21.50 -35.17 -28.05
CA ASN A 806 -21.03 -35.22 -29.44
C ASN A 806 -20.44 -33.89 -29.94
N LEU A 807 -19.63 -33.26 -29.09
CA LEU A 807 -19.04 -31.95 -29.37
C LEU A 807 -17.89 -32.09 -30.38
N PRO A 808 -17.81 -31.21 -31.39
CA PRO A 808 -16.66 -31.18 -32.29
C PRO A 808 -15.37 -30.84 -31.51
N ILE A 809 -14.26 -31.47 -31.89
CA ILE A 809 -12.93 -31.11 -31.35
C ILE A 809 -12.37 -29.99 -32.21
N ARG A 810 -11.98 -28.89 -31.60
CA ARG A 810 -11.28 -27.81 -32.30
C ARG A 810 -9.78 -27.99 -32.15
N VAL A 811 -9.07 -28.03 -33.26
CA VAL A 811 -7.62 -28.23 -33.32
C VAL A 811 -6.99 -26.98 -33.90
N TRP A 812 -5.96 -26.47 -33.23
CA TRP A 812 -5.10 -25.42 -33.75
C TRP A 812 -3.94 -26.03 -34.54
N ARG A 813 -3.69 -25.51 -35.75
CA ARG A 813 -2.55 -25.86 -36.59
C ARG A 813 -2.02 -24.61 -37.29
N ALA A 814 -0.76 -24.27 -37.06
CA ALA A 814 -0.05 -23.23 -37.80
C ALA A 814 -0.85 -21.90 -37.96
N GLY A 815 -1.51 -21.46 -36.89
CA GLY A 815 -2.30 -20.22 -36.87
C GLY A 815 -3.75 -20.36 -37.35
N GLN A 816 -4.21 -21.56 -37.69
CA GLN A 816 -5.59 -21.85 -38.10
C GLN A 816 -6.29 -22.75 -37.08
N ILE A 817 -7.61 -22.59 -36.96
CA ILE A 817 -8.45 -23.44 -36.13
C ILE A 817 -9.36 -24.26 -37.03
N GLU A 818 -9.24 -25.57 -36.91
CA GLU A 818 -9.99 -26.55 -37.68
C GLU A 818 -10.95 -27.30 -36.76
N SER A 819 -12.15 -27.61 -37.28
CA SER A 819 -13.05 -28.54 -36.60
C SER A 819 -12.71 -29.95 -37.05
N ALA A 820 -12.21 -30.77 -36.13
CA ALA A 820 -11.94 -32.17 -36.33
C ALA A 820 -13.12 -33.01 -35.82
N ALA A 821 -13.72 -33.79 -36.72
CA ALA A 821 -14.74 -34.75 -36.38
C ALA A 821 -14.06 -36.09 -36.07
N PHE A 822 -13.94 -36.40 -34.78
CA PHE A 822 -13.56 -37.73 -34.32
C PHE A 822 -14.81 -38.53 -33.95
N ASN A 823 -14.74 -39.85 -34.10
CA ASN A 823 -15.76 -40.70 -33.51
C ASN A 823 -15.57 -40.70 -31.99
N ALA A 824 -16.63 -40.42 -31.23
CA ALA A 824 -16.57 -40.36 -29.77
C ALA A 824 -16.09 -41.67 -29.10
N ALA A 825 -16.24 -42.81 -29.79
CA ALA A 825 -15.72 -44.10 -29.35
C ALA A 825 -14.19 -44.22 -29.44
N ASP A 826 -13.55 -43.46 -30.34
CA ASP A 826 -12.12 -43.52 -30.63
C ASP A 826 -11.31 -42.52 -29.78
N LEU A 827 -11.99 -41.69 -28.98
CA LEU A 827 -11.38 -40.66 -28.14
C LEU A 827 -11.18 -41.11 -26.69
N SER A 828 -9.99 -40.83 -26.17
CA SER A 828 -9.62 -40.98 -24.77
C SER A 828 -9.10 -39.65 -24.23
N PHE A 829 -9.80 -39.07 -23.25
CA PHE A 829 -9.36 -37.88 -22.54
C PHE A 829 -8.69 -38.29 -21.24
N ARG A 830 -7.48 -37.78 -21.01
CA ARG A 830 -6.60 -38.21 -19.91
C ARG A 830 -5.51 -37.17 -19.68
N LEU A 831 -4.84 -37.27 -18.53
CA LEU A 831 -3.57 -36.58 -18.33
C LEU A 831 -2.52 -37.10 -19.34
N PRO A 832 -1.59 -36.24 -19.79
CA PRO A 832 -0.44 -36.70 -20.56
C PRO A 832 0.47 -37.57 -19.67
N SER A 833 1.17 -38.52 -20.26
CA SER A 833 2.40 -39.05 -19.65
C SER A 833 3.48 -37.96 -19.64
N GLU A 834 4.49 -38.09 -18.77
CA GLU A 834 5.66 -37.19 -18.78
C GLU A 834 6.36 -37.18 -20.14
N ALA A 835 6.42 -38.33 -20.83
CA ALA A 835 6.99 -38.42 -22.17
C ALA A 835 6.16 -37.69 -23.23
N GLU A 836 4.82 -37.78 -23.17
CA GLU A 836 3.94 -36.99 -24.05
C GLU A 836 4.05 -35.50 -23.76
N TRP A 837 4.09 -35.12 -22.49
CA TRP A 837 4.25 -33.73 -22.08
C TRP A 837 5.57 -33.15 -22.58
N GLU A 838 6.69 -33.86 -22.37
CA GLU A 838 8.01 -33.41 -22.80
C GLU A 838 8.12 -33.37 -24.33
N LYS A 839 7.56 -34.35 -25.05
CA LYS A 839 7.49 -34.31 -26.52
C LYS A 839 6.70 -33.10 -27.02
N ALA A 840 5.59 -32.76 -26.37
CA ALA A 840 4.82 -31.58 -26.74
C ALA A 840 5.62 -30.29 -26.49
N ALA A 841 6.33 -30.19 -25.35
CA ALA A 841 7.14 -29.03 -25.00
C ALA A 841 8.36 -28.85 -25.92
N ARG A 842 9.16 -29.91 -26.11
CA ARG A 842 10.47 -29.86 -26.78
C ARG A 842 10.41 -30.13 -28.28
N GLY A 843 9.37 -30.82 -28.74
CA GLY A 843 9.25 -31.31 -30.11
C GLY A 843 10.28 -32.37 -30.50
N PRO A 844 10.29 -32.79 -31.78
CA PRO A 844 11.15 -33.86 -32.25
C PRO A 844 12.64 -33.51 -32.26
N THR A 845 12.99 -32.22 -32.26
CA THR A 845 14.38 -31.73 -32.28
C THR A 845 14.98 -31.56 -30.88
N GLY A 846 14.22 -31.82 -29.82
CA GLY A 846 14.72 -31.78 -28.44
C GLY A 846 15.11 -30.37 -27.96
N ARG A 847 14.32 -29.35 -28.32
CA ARG A 847 14.59 -27.94 -27.96
C ARG A 847 14.84 -27.77 -26.47
N ARG A 848 15.80 -26.91 -26.09
CA ARG A 848 16.12 -26.61 -24.69
C ARG A 848 14.94 -25.97 -23.96
N TRP A 849 14.33 -24.97 -24.59
CA TRP A 849 13.08 -24.34 -24.14
C TRP A 849 12.00 -24.56 -25.20
N PRO A 850 10.70 -24.47 -24.85
CA PRO A 850 9.63 -24.65 -25.84
C PRO A 850 9.79 -23.78 -27.11
N TRP A 851 10.31 -22.56 -26.94
CA TRP A 851 10.56 -21.57 -27.99
C TRP A 851 11.98 -21.62 -28.63
N GLU A 852 12.76 -22.67 -28.38
CA GLU A 852 14.10 -22.98 -28.96
C GLU A 852 15.26 -22.05 -28.58
N ASN A 853 15.08 -20.74 -28.73
CA ASN A 853 16.11 -19.71 -28.55
C ASN A 853 16.65 -19.63 -27.11
N ASP A 854 17.62 -18.75 -26.86
CA ASP A 854 18.08 -18.45 -25.50
C ASP A 854 16.93 -18.04 -24.57
N TRP A 855 17.18 -18.11 -23.26
CA TRP A 855 16.18 -17.70 -22.27
C TRP A 855 15.81 -16.22 -22.44
N GLU A 856 14.52 -15.95 -22.40
CA GLU A 856 13.95 -14.61 -22.48
C GLU A 856 12.83 -14.48 -21.43
N ASP A 857 12.93 -13.49 -20.55
CA ASP A 857 12.01 -13.28 -19.42
C ASP A 857 10.54 -13.09 -19.84
N ASP A 858 10.31 -12.68 -21.10
CA ASP A 858 8.97 -12.41 -21.65
C ASP A 858 8.32 -13.63 -22.33
N GLN A 859 8.90 -14.83 -22.18
CA GLN A 859 8.42 -16.06 -22.83
C GLN A 859 7.70 -17.03 -21.88
N ALA A 860 7.83 -16.85 -20.57
CA ALA A 860 7.15 -17.69 -19.58
C ALA A 860 6.88 -16.93 -18.28
N ASN A 861 5.78 -17.28 -17.60
CA ASN A 861 5.51 -16.76 -16.26
C ASN A 861 6.36 -17.49 -15.22
N THR A 862 7.53 -16.93 -14.92
CA THR A 862 8.52 -17.43 -13.94
C THR A 862 8.90 -16.33 -12.96
N GLU A 863 9.86 -16.58 -12.06
CA GLU A 863 10.32 -15.57 -11.08
C GLU A 863 10.84 -14.31 -11.79
N GLU A 864 11.50 -14.49 -12.93
CA GLU A 864 12.05 -13.45 -13.80
C GLU A 864 10.98 -12.49 -14.34
N ALA A 865 9.76 -13.00 -14.58
CA ALA A 865 8.61 -12.22 -15.01
C ALA A 865 8.01 -11.34 -13.89
N LYS A 866 8.39 -11.61 -12.62
CA LYS A 866 8.04 -10.82 -11.42
C LYS A 866 6.53 -10.64 -11.19
N LEU A 867 5.71 -11.54 -11.71
CA LEU A 867 4.26 -11.53 -11.47
C LEU A 867 3.93 -12.02 -10.05
N ASN A 868 4.69 -12.99 -9.53
CA ASN A 868 4.45 -13.65 -8.23
C ASN A 868 3.03 -14.24 -8.11
N GLU A 869 2.41 -14.59 -9.24
CA GLU A 869 1.05 -15.10 -9.38
C GLU A 869 0.84 -15.81 -10.71
N THR A 870 -0.26 -16.57 -10.88
CA THR A 870 -0.62 -17.12 -12.18
C THR A 870 -1.07 -16.00 -13.12
N SER A 871 -0.93 -16.19 -14.42
CA SER A 871 -1.44 -15.27 -15.44
C SER A 871 -2.61 -15.88 -16.20
N PRO A 872 -3.51 -15.07 -16.78
CA PRO A 872 -4.47 -15.55 -17.77
C PRO A 872 -3.77 -16.34 -18.87
N VAL A 873 -4.39 -17.42 -19.32
CA VAL A 873 -3.77 -18.28 -20.33
C VAL A 873 -3.52 -17.52 -21.64
N GLY A 874 -2.39 -17.80 -22.27
CA GLY A 874 -1.93 -17.14 -23.49
C GLY A 874 -1.34 -15.75 -23.27
N CYS A 875 -0.92 -15.40 -22.05
CA CYS A 875 -0.22 -14.12 -21.78
C CYS A 875 1.21 -14.07 -22.32
N PHE A 876 1.78 -15.22 -22.67
CA PHE A 876 3.16 -15.37 -23.15
C PHE A 876 3.16 -16.02 -24.54
N PRO A 877 2.69 -15.31 -25.59
CA PRO A 877 2.47 -15.90 -26.91
C PRO A 877 3.77 -16.35 -27.60
N GLY A 878 4.91 -15.72 -27.30
CA GLY A 878 6.20 -16.16 -27.84
C GLY A 878 6.73 -17.44 -27.16
N GLY A 879 6.16 -17.84 -26.01
CA GLY A 879 6.50 -19.06 -25.28
C GLY A 879 5.94 -20.34 -25.89
N ALA A 880 5.44 -20.30 -27.13
CA ALA A 880 4.82 -21.43 -27.78
C ALA A 880 5.83 -22.56 -28.04
N SER A 881 5.43 -23.78 -27.68
CA SER A 881 6.10 -25.02 -28.06
C SER A 881 6.00 -25.29 -29.57
N PRO A 882 6.78 -26.26 -30.13
CA PRO A 882 6.75 -26.58 -31.57
C PRO A 882 5.37 -26.98 -32.11
N CYS A 883 4.54 -27.66 -31.31
CA CYS A 883 3.18 -28.02 -31.70
C CYS A 883 2.18 -26.87 -31.50
N GLY A 884 2.60 -25.79 -30.84
CA GLY A 884 1.79 -24.62 -30.54
C GLY A 884 1.07 -24.66 -29.19
N ALA A 885 1.35 -25.62 -28.31
CA ALA A 885 0.95 -25.53 -26.91
C ALA A 885 1.68 -24.36 -26.25
N LEU A 886 0.98 -23.58 -25.44
CA LEU A 886 1.47 -22.41 -24.72
C LEU A 886 1.58 -22.72 -23.23
N GLU A 887 2.49 -22.02 -22.56
CA GLU A 887 2.69 -22.12 -21.11
C GLU A 887 3.15 -23.51 -20.64
N MET A 888 3.78 -24.29 -21.55
CA MET A 888 4.52 -25.51 -21.20
C MET A 888 5.72 -25.24 -20.27
N ALA A 889 6.12 -23.97 -20.13
CA ALA A 889 7.06 -23.52 -19.11
C ALA A 889 6.44 -22.36 -18.33
N GLY A 890 6.60 -22.38 -17.01
CA GLY A 890 6.05 -21.37 -16.11
C GLY A 890 4.54 -21.47 -15.90
N ASN A 891 3.97 -20.44 -15.28
CA ASN A 891 2.56 -20.29 -14.88
C ASN A 891 2.12 -21.32 -13.80
N VAL A 892 2.05 -22.60 -14.13
CA VAL A 892 1.64 -23.67 -13.21
C VAL A 892 2.40 -24.97 -13.47
N TRP A 893 2.57 -25.78 -12.42
CA TRP A 893 2.93 -27.19 -12.60
C TRP A 893 1.75 -27.97 -13.20
N GLU A 894 2.04 -28.86 -14.14
CA GLU A 894 1.02 -29.65 -14.86
C GLU A 894 1.10 -31.13 -14.45
N TRP A 895 0.00 -31.67 -13.93
CA TRP A 895 -0.07 -33.07 -13.54
C TRP A 895 0.04 -34.01 -14.74
N THR A 896 0.96 -34.97 -14.66
CA THR A 896 1.03 -36.10 -15.59
C THR A 896 0.41 -37.35 -14.96
N ARG A 897 0.11 -38.36 -15.77
CA ARG A 897 -0.32 -39.68 -15.26
C ARG A 897 0.86 -40.59 -14.89
N SER A 898 2.09 -40.22 -15.26
CA SER A 898 3.30 -40.99 -15.00
C SER A 898 3.60 -40.97 -13.50
N ARG A 899 3.70 -42.16 -12.90
CA ARG A 899 3.86 -42.32 -11.45
C ARG A 899 5.32 -42.17 -11.06
N TRP A 900 5.58 -41.45 -9.97
CA TRP A 900 6.90 -41.34 -9.35
C TRP A 900 7.25 -42.58 -8.50
N GLY A 901 6.27 -43.07 -7.73
CA GLY A 901 6.43 -44.16 -6.77
C GLY A 901 5.94 -43.79 -5.37
N ARG A 902 5.92 -44.76 -4.45
CA ARG A 902 5.45 -44.61 -3.06
C ARG A 902 6.55 -44.85 -2.02
N THR A 903 7.77 -45.16 -2.44
CA THR A 903 8.83 -45.56 -1.50
C THR A 903 9.58 -44.36 -0.92
N GLN A 904 10.14 -43.49 -1.76
CA GLN A 904 10.98 -42.35 -1.38
C GLN A 904 10.82 -41.19 -2.36
N PHE A 905 10.92 -39.95 -1.88
CA PHE A 905 10.81 -38.78 -2.73
C PHE A 905 12.03 -38.60 -3.62
N TYR A 906 13.26 -38.70 -3.07
CA TYR A 906 14.47 -38.52 -3.87
C TYR A 906 14.91 -39.77 -4.63
N ARG A 907 14.18 -40.88 -4.49
CA ARG A 907 14.44 -42.14 -5.21
C ARG A 907 13.13 -42.70 -5.77
N PRO A 908 12.77 -42.35 -7.02
CA PRO A 908 11.55 -42.84 -7.63
C PRO A 908 11.56 -44.37 -7.76
N ASP A 909 10.38 -44.98 -7.63
CA ASP A 909 10.19 -46.39 -7.98
C ASP A 909 10.32 -46.59 -9.50
N TYR A 910 10.01 -45.54 -10.26
CA TYR A 910 10.09 -45.47 -11.72
C TYR A 910 11.15 -44.45 -12.16
N GLY A 911 12.43 -44.85 -12.09
CA GLY A 911 13.57 -43.97 -12.43
C GLY A 911 13.76 -43.74 -13.94
N TYR A 912 14.75 -42.91 -14.28
CA TYR A 912 15.22 -42.70 -15.65
C TYR A 912 16.30 -43.72 -16.06
N PRO A 913 16.44 -44.06 -17.36
CA PRO A 913 15.64 -43.56 -18.49
C PRO A 913 14.19 -44.04 -18.47
N TYR A 914 13.29 -43.24 -19.04
CA TYR A 914 11.86 -43.53 -19.11
C TYR A 914 11.59 -44.86 -19.82
N ASP A 915 10.75 -45.71 -19.20
CA ASP A 915 10.27 -46.96 -19.78
C ASP A 915 8.73 -46.99 -19.76
N SER A 916 8.12 -47.05 -20.94
CA SER A 916 6.65 -47.06 -21.07
C SER A 916 6.00 -48.38 -20.62
N VAL A 917 6.77 -49.44 -20.38
CA VAL A 917 6.24 -50.77 -20.01
C VAL A 917 6.54 -51.18 -18.56
N ASP A 918 7.18 -50.32 -17.77
CA ASP A 918 7.53 -50.60 -16.37
C ASP A 918 6.32 -50.50 -15.40
N GLY A 919 5.17 -50.07 -15.90
CA GLY A 919 3.93 -49.93 -15.14
C GLY A 919 3.67 -48.52 -14.60
N ARG A 920 4.56 -47.54 -14.83
CA ARG A 920 4.38 -46.15 -14.37
C ARG A 920 3.12 -45.48 -14.91
N GLU A 921 2.58 -45.98 -16.02
CA GLU A 921 1.37 -45.48 -16.68
C GLU A 921 0.08 -46.25 -16.29
N ASP A 922 0.18 -47.29 -15.45
CA ASP A 922 -0.98 -48.09 -15.03
C ASP A 922 -1.77 -47.41 -13.89
N LEU A 923 -2.86 -46.76 -14.26
CA LEU A 923 -3.76 -46.07 -13.32
C LEU A 923 -4.67 -47.01 -12.50
N ASN A 924 -4.58 -48.33 -12.67
CA ASN A 924 -5.34 -49.31 -11.87
C ASN A 924 -4.55 -49.81 -10.65
N GLY A 925 -3.25 -49.51 -10.56
CA GLY A 925 -2.46 -49.76 -9.37
C GLY A 925 -2.75 -48.75 -8.24
N PRO A 926 -2.18 -48.95 -7.04
CA PRO A 926 -2.27 -47.96 -5.96
C PRO A 926 -1.73 -46.59 -6.40
N ASP A 927 -2.45 -45.52 -6.07
CA ASP A 927 -2.16 -44.15 -6.48
C ASP A 927 -0.82 -43.66 -5.90
N PRO A 928 -0.06 -42.82 -6.64
CA PRO A 928 1.30 -42.41 -6.31
C PRO A 928 1.39 -41.54 -5.04
#